data_AF-A0A7X0KRN8-F1
#
_entry.id   AF-A0A7X0KRN8-F1
#
_cell.length_a   1.000
_cell.length_b   1.000
_cell.length_c   1.000
_cell.angle_alpha   90.00
_cell.angle_beta   90.00
_cell.angle_gamma   90.00
#
_symmetry.space_group_name_H-M   'P 1'
#
loop_
_entity.id
_entity.type
_entity.pdbx_description
1 polymer ?
#
loop_
_entity_poly.entity_id
_entity_poly.type
_entity_poly.pdbx_seq_one_letter_code
_entity_poly.pdbx_strand_id
1 'polypeptide(L)'
;MTDTSLHTLADAAGLLVDWIDASDTPRTVGDDTLRHVLGALGLDARDPAACRDSLRRLQADAALPPLLTADAGAPVEVGAAPGAAYRLDSEDGRALHGHCDAQGRLVAPEAAGYWTLQHGDRRTTLAVAPPRCYGVADAVGAAQPRRWGLSLQVYSAPGAYDAGIGDADGTAAWATRIAAAGGDAIALSPVHAARPIGAHYSPYSPSDRRFLDPLQAAPARVLGADAAQRALDAAGLAQAFAEAQARPLIDWPASAALKWQWLRQLHAAFGQADAALHADLAAFERDGGSALHAHAAFAAQDFGDADPGLHRFAQWLAARSWADVQRQARADGMGIGLIADLAVGFDAQGAEAAAWPQAVLQGLELGAPPDAFNGDGQAWGICGYAPTALRASGFAPFIELLRAVMRDRGGVRIDHILGLLRLWVIPRGAPSSTGVYLRYPLHDLLRLLALESWRHRAIVIGEDLGVVPDGIRAELSRRGVMGIDVLLFTRDRDGAFLPPAQWRLDALATTTTHDLPTLRGWRRGEDIDWRRRLQLSDATQQRADHQARTDDVARMDQAVAAALPPAEAADPELGALRFVAATPSPLALLPAEDALSLDQQPNLPGTVDGHPNWRRRLPAPDAAASAATLATRLDAFAQTRQTTATAAQGADACA
;
A
#
# COMPACT_ATOMS: atom_id res chain seq x y z
N MET A 1 -13.21 8.12 41.10
CA MET A 1 -13.15 9.47 40.48
C MET A 1 -12.21 9.32 39.31
N THR A 2 -12.69 9.52 38.08
CA THR A 2 -11.87 9.50 36.86
C THR A 2 -10.74 10.53 37.01
N ASP A 3 -9.49 10.11 36.80
CA ASP A 3 -8.35 11.02 36.83
C ASP A 3 -8.41 11.93 35.60
N THR A 4 -9.10 13.06 35.74
CA THR A 4 -9.31 14.04 34.66
C THR A 4 -7.99 14.54 34.07
N SER A 5 -6.90 14.54 34.84
CA SER A 5 -5.60 15.01 34.35
C SER A 5 -4.95 14.05 33.37
N LEU A 6 -5.10 12.74 33.57
CA LEU A 6 -4.62 11.70 32.65
C LEU A 6 -5.37 11.77 31.32
N HIS A 7 -6.71 11.84 31.37
CA HIS A 7 -7.53 11.86 30.15
C HIS A 7 -7.33 13.16 29.36
N THR A 8 -7.14 14.30 30.05
CA THR A 8 -6.80 15.58 29.40
C THR A 8 -5.44 15.50 28.69
N LEU A 9 -4.43 14.89 29.33
CA LEU A 9 -3.13 14.68 28.69
C LEU A 9 -3.24 13.71 27.50
N ALA A 10 -4.02 12.62 27.64
CA ALA A 10 -4.25 11.64 26.59
C ALA A 10 -4.87 12.28 25.34
N ASP A 11 -5.94 13.06 25.50
CA ASP A 11 -6.60 13.77 24.40
C ASP A 11 -5.65 14.78 23.73
N ALA A 12 -4.90 15.56 24.53
CA ALA A 12 -3.91 16.50 24.01
C ALA A 12 -2.77 15.81 23.24
N ALA A 13 -2.36 14.60 23.66
CA ALA A 13 -1.38 13.77 22.97
C ALA A 13 -1.95 13.07 21.72
N GLY A 14 -3.25 13.22 21.44
CA GLY A 14 -3.93 12.63 20.30
C GLY A 14 -4.43 11.20 20.52
N LEU A 15 -4.49 10.70 21.76
CA LEU A 15 -5.06 9.40 22.08
C LEU A 15 -6.59 9.49 22.16
N LEU A 16 -7.29 8.64 21.40
CA LEU A 16 -8.74 8.55 21.46
C LEU A 16 -9.14 7.66 22.64
N VAL A 17 -9.45 8.31 23.77
CA VAL A 17 -9.88 7.64 25.02
C VAL A 17 -11.18 6.89 24.81
N ASP A 18 -12.12 7.47 24.07
CA ASP A 18 -13.38 6.85 23.70
C ASP A 18 -13.40 6.54 22.18
N TRP A 19 -13.91 5.37 21.83
CA TRP A 19 -14.03 4.92 20.44
C TRP A 19 -15.20 3.96 20.26
N ILE A 20 -15.55 3.67 19.01
CA ILE A 20 -16.65 2.75 18.65
C ILE A 20 -16.02 1.53 17.98
N ASP A 21 -16.39 0.34 18.44
CA ASP A 21 -15.89 -0.91 17.86
C ASP A 21 -16.65 -1.34 16.59
N ALA A 22 -16.23 -2.46 15.99
CA ALA A 22 -16.82 -2.97 14.77
C ALA A 22 -18.29 -3.40 14.91
N SER A 23 -18.80 -3.54 16.14
CA SER A 23 -20.20 -3.87 16.45
C SER A 23 -21.01 -2.64 16.89
N ASP A 24 -20.54 -1.43 16.56
CA ASP A 24 -21.17 -0.16 16.92
C ASP A 24 -21.31 0.03 18.45
N THR A 25 -20.43 -0.60 19.23
CA THR A 25 -20.44 -0.52 20.69
C THR A 25 -19.40 0.50 21.17
N PRO A 26 -19.78 1.49 22.01
CA PRO A 26 -18.84 2.40 22.63
C PRO A 26 -17.86 1.69 23.56
N ARG A 27 -16.58 2.08 23.47
CA ARG A 27 -15.46 1.57 24.25
C ARG A 27 -14.68 2.72 24.86
N THR A 28 -14.22 2.53 26.08
CA THR A 28 -13.31 3.47 26.77
C THR A 28 -12.01 2.74 27.11
N VAL A 29 -10.89 3.36 26.80
CA VAL A 29 -9.55 2.83 27.06
C VAL A 29 -9.24 2.88 28.56
N GLY A 30 -8.64 1.81 29.09
CA GLY A 30 -8.24 1.75 30.49
C GLY A 30 -7.08 2.70 30.83
N ASP A 31 -7.09 3.27 32.03
CA ASP A 31 -6.07 4.23 32.47
C ASP A 31 -4.63 3.67 32.42
N ASP A 32 -4.45 2.37 32.66
CA ASP A 32 -3.12 1.74 32.60
C ASP A 32 -2.56 1.71 31.17
N THR A 33 -3.40 1.43 30.17
CA THR A 33 -3.04 1.56 28.75
C THR A 33 -2.65 2.99 28.44
N LEU A 34 -3.45 3.98 28.88
CA LEU A 34 -3.15 5.40 28.63
C LEU A 34 -1.79 5.79 29.22
N ARG A 35 -1.50 5.41 30.47
CA ARG A 35 -0.19 5.71 31.10
C ARG A 35 0.97 5.06 30.37
N HIS A 36 0.82 3.81 29.93
CA HIS A 36 1.88 3.11 29.20
C HIS A 36 2.16 3.78 27.86
N VAL A 37 1.11 4.05 27.08
CA VAL A 37 1.24 4.65 25.75
C VAL A 37 1.75 6.09 25.85
N LEU A 38 1.27 6.89 26.81
CA LEU A 38 1.83 8.22 27.08
C LEU A 38 3.32 8.15 27.45
N GLY A 39 3.72 7.20 28.30
CA GLY A 39 5.11 6.97 28.65
C GLY A 39 5.97 6.64 27.42
N ALA A 40 5.47 5.80 26.52
CA ALA A 40 6.13 5.45 25.25
C ALA A 40 6.25 6.66 24.30
N LEU A 41 5.29 7.58 24.35
CA LEU A 41 5.34 8.88 23.65
C LEU A 41 6.24 9.92 24.35
N GLY A 42 6.91 9.56 25.45
CA GLY A 42 7.79 10.45 26.21
C GLY A 42 7.07 11.43 27.15
N LEU A 43 5.80 11.17 27.46
CA LEU A 43 4.96 11.98 28.33
C LEU A 43 4.77 11.27 29.68
N ASP A 44 5.38 11.82 30.74
CA ASP A 44 5.25 11.28 32.09
C ASP A 44 3.81 11.45 32.59
N ALA A 45 3.17 10.33 32.90
CA ALA A 45 1.77 10.23 33.32
C ALA A 45 1.61 9.41 34.62
N ARG A 46 2.68 9.32 35.44
CA ARG A 46 2.67 8.49 36.68
C ARG A 46 1.68 8.97 37.74
N ASP A 47 1.42 10.27 37.78
CA ASP A 47 0.54 10.94 38.74
C ASP A 47 -0.06 12.23 38.14
N PRO A 48 -1.04 12.87 38.80
CA PRO A 48 -1.67 14.08 38.27
C PRO A 48 -0.73 15.29 38.10
N ALA A 49 0.34 15.39 38.89
CA ALA A 49 1.30 16.49 38.76
C ALA A 49 2.19 16.29 37.53
N ALA A 50 2.65 15.05 37.30
CA ALA A 50 3.36 14.67 36.09
C ALA A 50 2.50 14.91 34.84
N CYS A 51 1.21 14.53 34.87
CA CYS A 51 0.31 14.77 33.75
C CYS A 51 0.22 16.26 33.37
N ARG A 52 0.08 17.15 34.37
CA ARG A 52 0.03 18.60 34.14
C ARG A 52 1.34 19.18 33.61
N ASP A 53 2.48 18.64 34.04
CA ASP A 53 3.80 19.07 33.55
C ASP A 53 4.01 18.66 32.08
N SER A 54 3.72 17.39 31.77
CA SER A 54 3.74 16.87 30.39
C SER A 54 2.81 17.64 29.46
N LEU A 55 1.59 17.97 29.92
CA LEU A 55 0.64 18.78 29.15
C LEU A 55 1.20 20.18 28.86
N ARG A 56 1.81 20.84 29.87
CA ARG A 56 2.42 22.16 29.69
C ARG A 56 3.56 22.10 28.68
N ARG A 57 4.41 21.07 28.73
CA ARG A 57 5.50 20.87 27.76
C ARG A 57 4.97 20.67 26.35
N LEU A 58 3.95 19.82 26.19
CA LEU A 58 3.30 19.56 24.90
C LEU A 58 2.70 20.83 24.28
N GLN A 59 2.11 21.71 25.11
CA GLN A 59 1.53 22.97 24.67
C GLN A 59 2.57 24.07 24.40
N ALA A 60 3.72 24.04 25.07
CA ALA A 60 4.78 25.02 24.91
C ALA A 60 5.58 24.84 23.61
N ASP A 61 5.57 23.66 23.00
CA ASP A 61 6.30 23.31 21.78
C ASP A 61 5.64 23.85 20.49
N ALA A 62 5.00 25.01 20.57
CA ALA A 62 4.28 25.68 19.47
C ALA A 62 5.21 26.49 18.56
N ALA A 63 6.44 26.00 18.31
CA ALA A 63 7.26 26.57 17.26
C ALA A 63 6.60 26.30 15.89
N LEU A 64 6.73 27.26 14.95
CA LEU A 64 6.29 27.01 13.58
C LEU A 64 7.05 25.80 13.02
N PRO A 65 6.35 24.81 12.45
CA PRO A 65 7.02 23.62 11.93
C PRO A 65 7.93 24.01 10.74
N PRO A 66 8.97 23.20 10.46
CA PRO A 66 9.85 23.42 9.30
C PRO A 66 9.13 23.39 7.94
N LEU A 67 7.93 22.81 7.91
CA LEU A 67 7.04 22.77 6.76
C LEU A 67 5.59 23.04 7.19
N LEU A 68 4.94 23.95 6.48
CA LEU A 68 3.50 24.21 6.52
C LEU A 68 2.84 23.58 5.30
N THR A 69 1.60 23.11 5.43
CA THR A 69 0.78 22.67 4.30
C THR A 69 -0.39 23.61 4.09
N ALA A 70 -0.79 23.81 2.84
CA ALA A 70 -1.95 24.60 2.48
C ALA A 70 -2.62 24.05 1.22
N ASP A 71 -3.93 24.27 1.10
CA ASP A 71 -4.61 24.14 -0.18
C ASP A 71 -4.30 25.36 -1.05
N ALA A 72 -4.25 25.20 -2.37
CA ALA A 72 -4.07 26.31 -3.30
C ALA A 72 -5.08 27.45 -3.02
N GLY A 73 -4.59 28.69 -2.95
CA GLY A 73 -5.40 29.87 -2.66
C GLY A 73 -5.90 30.02 -1.21
N ALA A 74 -5.63 29.06 -0.31
CA ALA A 74 -6.12 29.11 1.06
C ALA A 74 -5.28 30.05 1.96
N PRO A 75 -5.88 30.66 3.00
CA PRO A 75 -5.12 31.40 4.01
C PRO A 75 -4.25 30.47 4.86
N VAL A 76 -3.03 30.92 5.19
CA VAL A 76 -2.02 30.16 5.95
C VAL A 76 -1.54 30.97 7.14
N GLU A 77 -1.65 30.39 8.33
CA GLU A 77 -1.09 30.97 9.55
C GLU A 77 0.43 30.77 9.58
N VAL A 78 1.17 31.88 9.63
CA VAL A 78 2.64 31.89 9.54
C VAL A 78 3.30 32.56 10.75
N GLY A 79 2.51 32.83 11.80
CA GLY A 79 2.98 33.50 13.02
C GLY A 79 3.60 34.88 12.77
N ALA A 80 3.11 35.59 11.75
CA ALA A 80 3.56 36.92 11.38
C ALA A 80 2.72 38.02 12.02
N ALA A 81 3.28 39.23 12.14
CA ALA A 81 2.50 40.40 12.55
C ALA A 81 1.54 40.82 11.42
N PRO A 82 0.39 41.43 11.73
CA PRO A 82 -0.49 42.00 10.72
C PRO A 82 0.25 42.97 9.79
N GLY A 83 0.05 42.86 8.48
CA GLY A 83 0.71 43.69 7.48
C GLY A 83 2.19 43.38 7.24
N ALA A 84 2.77 42.36 7.89
CA ALA A 84 4.16 41.99 7.67
C ALA A 84 4.39 41.52 6.22
N ALA A 85 5.46 42.01 5.59
CA ALA A 85 5.84 41.62 4.24
C ALA A 85 6.39 40.19 4.21
N TYR A 86 6.05 39.44 3.17
CA TYR A 86 6.58 38.11 2.92
C TYR A 86 7.02 37.94 1.46
N ARG A 87 7.90 36.96 1.24
CA ARG A 87 8.34 36.48 -0.08
C ARG A 87 8.17 34.97 -0.16
N LEU A 88 7.67 34.48 -1.28
CA LEU A 88 7.55 33.06 -1.61
C LEU A 88 8.35 32.78 -2.87
N ASP A 89 9.31 31.86 -2.79
CA ASP A 89 10.10 31.40 -3.94
C ASP A 89 9.75 29.93 -4.23
N SER A 90 9.26 29.62 -5.42
CA SER A 90 8.97 28.23 -5.83
C SER A 90 10.23 27.49 -6.27
N GLU A 91 10.14 26.16 -6.29
CA GLU A 91 11.18 25.28 -6.83
C GLU A 91 11.47 25.50 -8.33
N ASP A 92 10.50 26.04 -9.09
CA ASP A 92 10.65 26.36 -10.53
C ASP A 92 11.09 27.81 -10.80
N GLY A 93 11.48 28.56 -9.76
CA GLY A 93 12.09 29.89 -9.87
C GLY A 93 11.11 31.05 -9.93
N ARG A 94 9.81 30.84 -9.72
CA ARG A 94 8.83 31.92 -9.56
C ARG A 94 8.98 32.56 -8.18
N ALA A 95 8.82 33.88 -8.13
CA ALA A 95 8.85 34.64 -6.88
C ALA A 95 7.55 35.43 -6.74
N LEU A 96 6.94 35.35 -5.56
CA LEU A 96 5.75 36.10 -5.18
C LEU A 96 6.04 36.93 -3.92
N HIS A 97 5.44 38.11 -3.85
CA HIS A 97 5.56 39.01 -2.71
C HIS A 97 4.18 39.42 -2.24
N GLY A 98 4.00 39.61 -0.93
CA GLY A 98 2.74 40.02 -0.36
C GLY A 98 2.87 40.54 1.05
N HIS A 99 1.73 40.85 1.66
CA HIS A 99 1.62 41.29 3.05
C HIS A 99 0.61 40.42 3.78
N CYS A 100 0.90 40.09 5.03
CA CYS A 100 -0.03 39.33 5.87
C CYS A 100 -1.31 40.13 6.17
N ASP A 101 -2.43 39.44 6.27
CA ASP A 101 -3.73 40.03 6.60
C ASP A 101 -3.80 40.54 8.06
N ALA A 102 -4.97 41.02 8.47
CA ALA A 102 -5.20 41.53 9.83
C ALA A 102 -5.01 40.47 10.93
N GLN A 103 -5.01 39.18 10.58
CA GLN A 103 -4.79 38.03 11.46
C GLN A 103 -3.37 37.47 11.34
N GLY A 104 -2.48 38.11 10.57
CA GLY A 104 -1.10 37.64 10.39
C GLY A 104 -0.98 36.43 9.45
N ARG A 105 -1.98 36.21 8.58
CA ARG A 105 -2.00 35.10 7.61
C ARG A 105 -1.56 35.58 6.23
N LEU A 106 -0.93 34.69 5.46
CA LEU A 106 -0.72 34.91 4.03
C LEU A 106 -1.73 34.10 3.20
N VAL A 107 -1.85 34.41 1.91
CA VAL A 107 -2.62 33.59 0.97
C VAL A 107 -1.66 32.66 0.23
N ALA A 108 -1.93 31.36 0.29
CA ALA A 108 -1.16 30.35 -0.44
C ALA A 108 -1.25 30.60 -1.96
N PRO A 109 -0.16 30.40 -2.72
CA PRO A 109 -0.18 30.46 -4.17
C PRO A 109 -1.28 29.57 -4.78
N GLU A 110 -1.84 29.98 -5.92
CA GLU A 110 -2.75 29.13 -6.71
C GLU A 110 -2.03 27.94 -7.35
N ALA A 111 -0.74 28.10 -7.62
CA ALA A 111 0.08 27.03 -8.17
C ALA A 111 0.58 26.08 -7.06
N ALA A 112 0.15 24.83 -7.16
CA ALA A 112 0.64 23.75 -6.33
C ALA A 112 2.17 23.56 -6.49
N GLY A 113 2.83 23.14 -5.42
CA GLY A 113 4.28 22.97 -5.38
C GLY A 113 4.89 23.22 -4.01
N TYR A 114 6.21 23.06 -3.92
CA TYR A 114 6.96 23.45 -2.74
C TYR A 114 7.50 24.87 -2.90
N TRP A 115 7.22 25.71 -1.90
CA TRP A 115 7.63 27.10 -1.85
C TRP A 115 8.50 27.35 -0.63
N THR A 116 9.56 28.14 -0.81
CA THR A 116 10.30 28.74 0.30
C THR A 116 9.61 30.02 0.72
N LEU A 117 9.03 30.04 1.92
CA LEU A 117 8.48 31.24 2.55
C LEU A 117 9.58 31.96 3.34
N GLN A 118 9.72 33.25 3.10
CA GLN A 118 10.55 34.19 3.87
C GLN A 118 9.66 35.29 4.46
N HIS A 119 9.74 35.49 5.77
CA HIS A 119 9.10 36.59 6.48
C HIS A 119 9.96 36.99 7.69
N GLY A 120 10.37 38.26 7.75
CA GLY A 120 11.41 38.70 8.68
C GLY A 120 12.71 37.92 8.45
N ASP A 121 13.34 37.44 9.53
CA ASP A 121 14.53 36.58 9.47
C ASP A 121 14.19 35.07 9.34
N ARG A 122 12.91 34.72 9.26
CA ARG A 122 12.47 33.33 9.22
C ARG A 122 12.34 32.82 7.80
N ARG A 123 12.79 31.57 7.61
CA ARG A 123 12.63 30.80 6.39
C ARG A 123 11.94 29.47 6.72
N THR A 124 10.83 29.16 6.04
CA THR A 124 10.11 27.88 6.20
C THR A 124 9.63 27.35 4.85
N THR A 125 9.32 26.06 4.76
CA THR A 125 8.73 25.48 3.55
C THR A 125 7.21 25.58 3.61
N LEU A 126 6.57 25.96 2.51
CA LEU A 126 5.13 25.90 2.30
C LEU A 126 4.83 24.91 1.17
N ALA A 127 4.23 23.77 1.51
CA ALA A 127 3.71 22.81 0.55
C ALA A 127 2.27 23.19 0.18
N VAL A 128 2.09 23.64 -1.07
CA VAL A 128 0.79 24.01 -1.62
C VAL A 128 0.24 22.82 -2.40
N ALA A 129 -0.88 22.28 -1.94
CA ALA A 129 -1.50 21.11 -2.53
C ALA A 129 -2.58 21.48 -3.57
N PRO A 130 -2.71 20.68 -4.64
CA PRO A 130 -3.89 20.73 -5.50
C PRO A 130 -5.14 20.27 -4.73
N PRO A 131 -6.36 20.59 -5.21
CA PRO A 131 -7.59 20.27 -4.49
C PRO A 131 -7.80 18.75 -4.30
N ARG A 132 -7.33 17.93 -5.26
CA ARG A 132 -7.43 16.46 -5.27
C ARG A 132 -6.16 15.81 -5.81
N CYS A 133 -5.97 14.52 -5.52
CA CYS A 133 -4.98 13.66 -6.15
C CYS A 133 -5.20 13.53 -7.67
N TYR A 134 -4.16 13.09 -8.37
CA TYR A 134 -4.25 12.63 -9.75
C TYR A 134 -5.15 11.38 -9.80
N GLY A 135 -6.12 11.36 -10.71
CA GLY A 135 -7.14 10.32 -10.78
C GLY A 135 -7.04 9.50 -12.07
N VAL A 136 -7.84 8.43 -12.14
CA VAL A 136 -7.95 7.57 -13.33
C VAL A 136 -8.35 8.38 -14.56
N ALA A 137 -9.24 9.36 -14.39
CA ALA A 137 -9.69 10.24 -15.46
C ALA A 137 -8.54 11.04 -16.09
N ASP A 138 -7.62 11.53 -15.26
CA ASP A 138 -6.43 12.26 -15.72
C ASP A 138 -5.42 11.31 -16.39
N ALA A 139 -5.26 10.09 -15.85
CA ALA A 139 -4.35 9.08 -16.38
C ALA A 139 -4.68 8.68 -17.82
N VAL A 140 -5.97 8.58 -18.14
CA VAL A 140 -6.44 8.07 -19.44
C VAL A 140 -7.17 9.10 -20.30
N GLY A 141 -7.27 10.35 -19.85
CA GLY A 141 -7.92 11.44 -20.58
C GLY A 141 -9.42 11.23 -20.82
N ALA A 142 -10.13 10.57 -19.90
CA ALA A 142 -11.56 10.29 -20.02
C ALA A 142 -12.32 10.74 -18.77
N ALA A 143 -13.38 11.55 -18.94
CA ALA A 143 -14.12 12.12 -17.81
C ALA A 143 -14.79 11.08 -16.90
N GLN A 144 -15.32 10.00 -17.50
CA GLN A 144 -15.92 8.87 -16.79
C GLN A 144 -15.18 7.59 -17.21
N PRO A 145 -13.98 7.33 -16.65
CA PRO A 145 -13.22 6.15 -17.03
C PRO A 145 -13.91 4.86 -16.56
N ARG A 146 -13.73 3.78 -17.30
CA ARG A 146 -14.22 2.41 -16.99
C ARG A 146 -13.07 1.42 -17.19
N ARG A 147 -11.91 1.72 -16.61
CA ARG A 147 -10.68 0.96 -16.86
C ARG A 147 -10.67 -0.34 -16.07
N TRP A 148 -9.83 -1.29 -16.47
CA TRP A 148 -9.63 -2.49 -15.69
C TRP A 148 -8.18 -2.92 -15.67
N GLY A 149 -7.86 -3.81 -14.74
CA GLY A 149 -6.54 -4.38 -14.61
C GLY A 149 -6.58 -5.64 -13.77
N LEU A 150 -5.41 -6.07 -13.35
CA LEU A 150 -5.24 -7.26 -12.52
C LEU A 150 -4.48 -6.92 -11.24
N SER A 151 -4.81 -7.56 -10.11
CA SER A 151 -3.95 -7.52 -8.92
C SER A 151 -3.10 -8.80 -8.83
N LEU A 152 -1.80 -8.63 -8.65
CA LEU A 152 -0.79 -9.68 -8.72
C LEU A 152 0.06 -9.73 -7.46
N GLN A 153 0.12 -10.91 -6.85
CA GLN A 153 1.16 -11.20 -5.85
C GLN A 153 2.50 -11.42 -6.57
N VAL A 154 3.39 -10.44 -6.49
CA VAL A 154 4.63 -10.41 -7.31
C VAL A 154 5.50 -11.63 -7.05
N TYR A 155 5.68 -11.99 -5.78
CA TYR A 155 6.46 -13.16 -5.38
C TYR A 155 5.90 -14.48 -5.94
N SER A 156 4.63 -14.51 -6.35
CA SER A 156 3.99 -15.69 -6.92
C SER A 156 4.14 -15.79 -8.44
N ALA A 157 4.50 -14.70 -9.13
CA ALA A 157 4.53 -14.63 -10.59
C ALA A 157 5.84 -15.24 -11.14
N PRO A 158 5.80 -16.39 -11.81
CA PRO A 158 7.03 -17.08 -12.21
C PRO A 158 7.80 -16.31 -13.27
N GLY A 159 9.11 -16.18 -13.06
CA GLY A 159 10.07 -15.59 -14.01
C GLY A 159 11.17 -16.57 -14.40
N ALA A 160 11.89 -16.30 -15.49
CA ALA A 160 12.91 -17.23 -16.01
C ALA A 160 14.06 -17.50 -15.03
N TYR A 161 14.45 -16.49 -14.24
CA TYR A 161 15.56 -16.53 -13.28
C TYR A 161 15.10 -16.26 -11.84
N ASP A 162 13.86 -16.62 -11.52
CA ASP A 162 13.18 -16.21 -10.29
C ASP A 162 13.66 -17.00 -9.04
N ALA A 163 14.33 -18.14 -9.24
CA ALA A 163 14.70 -19.11 -8.19
C ALA A 163 13.54 -19.47 -7.25
N GLY A 164 12.31 -19.52 -7.77
CA GLY A 164 11.11 -19.77 -6.97
C GLY A 164 10.47 -18.52 -6.36
N ILE A 165 11.15 -17.37 -6.27
CA ILE A 165 10.56 -16.09 -5.85
C ILE A 165 10.32 -15.23 -7.08
N GLY A 166 9.05 -15.09 -7.45
CA GLY A 166 8.61 -14.27 -8.56
C GLY A 166 9.13 -12.83 -8.51
N ASP A 167 9.34 -12.24 -9.68
CA ASP A 167 10.07 -10.98 -9.85
C ASP A 167 9.46 -10.08 -10.93
N ALA A 168 10.17 -9.00 -11.24
CA ALA A 168 9.80 -8.05 -12.28
C ALA A 168 9.62 -8.70 -13.67
N ASP A 169 10.35 -9.77 -14.01
CA ASP A 169 10.22 -10.43 -15.32
C ASP A 169 8.93 -11.24 -15.40
N GLY A 170 8.62 -12.01 -14.35
CA GLY A 170 7.33 -12.69 -14.24
C GLY A 170 6.16 -11.70 -14.30
N THR A 171 6.30 -10.55 -13.63
CA THR A 171 5.30 -9.48 -13.69
C THR A 171 5.15 -8.89 -15.10
N ALA A 172 6.25 -8.75 -15.85
CA ALA A 172 6.20 -8.27 -17.23
C ALA A 172 5.41 -9.22 -18.15
N ALA A 173 5.57 -10.53 -17.99
CA ALA A 173 4.81 -11.52 -18.75
C ALA A 173 3.29 -11.39 -18.50
N TRP A 174 2.89 -11.16 -17.24
CA TRP A 174 1.51 -10.85 -16.90
C TRP A 174 1.05 -9.51 -17.50
N ALA A 175 1.88 -8.46 -17.45
CA ALA A 175 1.58 -7.16 -18.07
C ALA A 175 1.26 -7.28 -19.55
N THR A 176 2.10 -7.99 -20.32
CA THR A 176 1.86 -8.24 -21.74
C THR A 176 0.52 -8.93 -21.98
N ARG A 177 0.18 -9.96 -21.18
CA ARG A 177 -1.06 -10.71 -21.35
C ARG A 177 -2.31 -9.88 -21.05
N ILE A 178 -2.23 -9.02 -20.03
CA ILE A 178 -3.32 -8.14 -19.61
C ILE A 178 -3.50 -6.98 -20.58
N ALA A 179 -2.41 -6.36 -21.05
CA ALA A 179 -2.47 -5.33 -22.08
C ALA A 179 -3.07 -5.86 -23.38
N ALA A 180 -2.71 -7.08 -23.81
CA ALA A 180 -3.29 -7.72 -24.98
C ALA A 180 -4.81 -7.97 -24.88
N ALA A 181 -5.35 -8.08 -23.66
CA ALA A 181 -6.80 -8.16 -23.41
C ALA A 181 -7.47 -6.77 -23.25
N GLY A 182 -6.72 -5.69 -23.40
CA GLY A 182 -7.20 -4.31 -23.23
C GLY A 182 -7.24 -3.83 -21.78
N GLY A 183 -6.47 -4.46 -20.88
CA GLY A 183 -6.29 -3.99 -19.51
C GLY A 183 -5.34 -2.79 -19.43
N ASP A 184 -5.60 -1.90 -18.49
CA ASP A 184 -4.91 -0.62 -18.30
C ASP A 184 -3.94 -0.60 -17.11
N ALA A 185 -3.99 -1.62 -16.23
CA ALA A 185 -3.20 -1.63 -15.01
C ALA A 185 -2.82 -3.03 -14.50
N ILE A 186 -1.71 -3.09 -13.75
CA ILE A 186 -1.42 -4.18 -12.81
C ILE A 186 -1.11 -3.59 -11.44
N ALA A 187 -1.91 -3.97 -10.43
CA ALA A 187 -1.62 -3.68 -9.03
C ALA A 187 -0.73 -4.76 -8.43
N LEU A 188 0.36 -4.35 -7.82
CA LEU A 188 1.38 -5.24 -7.26
C LEU A 188 1.08 -5.49 -5.78
N SER A 189 1.46 -6.65 -5.25
CA SER A 189 1.78 -6.75 -3.82
C SER A 189 2.97 -5.82 -3.48
N PRO A 190 3.18 -5.46 -2.21
CA PRO A 190 4.34 -4.65 -1.85
C PRO A 190 5.66 -5.32 -2.28
N VAL A 191 6.59 -4.49 -2.76
CA VAL A 191 7.94 -4.90 -3.26
C VAL A 191 9.05 -4.19 -2.48
N HIS A 192 8.77 -3.84 -1.23
CA HIS A 192 9.64 -3.07 -0.33
C HIS A 192 10.85 -3.89 0.12
N ALA A 193 11.97 -3.24 0.37
CA ALA A 193 13.18 -3.90 0.83
C ALA A 193 12.94 -4.64 2.17
N ALA A 194 13.18 -5.95 2.17
CA ALA A 194 13.06 -6.81 3.33
C ALA A 194 14.35 -6.87 4.15
N ARG A 195 14.24 -7.32 5.40
CA ARG A 195 15.37 -7.80 6.21
C ARG A 195 15.77 -9.22 5.75
N PRO A 196 16.92 -9.76 6.21
CA PRO A 196 17.26 -11.16 5.95
C PRO A 196 16.11 -12.09 6.29
N ILE A 197 15.71 -12.91 5.32
CA ILE A 197 14.49 -13.69 5.42
C ILE A 197 14.69 -14.89 6.35
N GLY A 198 13.89 -14.94 7.41
CA GLY A 198 13.80 -16.07 8.33
C GLY A 198 12.78 -17.12 7.87
N ALA A 199 12.25 -17.90 8.81
CA ALA A 199 11.28 -18.96 8.52
C ALA A 199 9.94 -18.43 7.95
N HIS A 200 9.62 -17.17 8.23
CA HIS A 200 8.40 -16.49 7.79
C HIS A 200 8.77 -15.25 6.98
N TYR A 201 7.89 -14.91 6.04
CA TYR A 201 8.01 -13.73 5.20
C TYR A 201 6.63 -13.06 5.09
N SER A 202 6.60 -11.74 5.11
CA SER A 202 5.43 -10.93 4.78
C SER A 202 5.87 -9.69 4.02
N PRO A 203 5.26 -9.37 2.86
CA PRO A 203 5.54 -8.12 2.16
C PRO A 203 5.08 -6.87 2.95
N TYR A 204 4.26 -7.07 4.01
CA TYR A 204 3.75 -6.03 4.89
C TYR A 204 4.60 -5.79 6.14
N SER A 205 5.74 -6.48 6.27
CA SER A 205 6.72 -6.26 7.35
C SER A 205 8.11 -5.90 6.80
N PRO A 206 8.23 -4.86 5.95
CA PRO A 206 9.48 -4.53 5.29
C PRO A 206 10.50 -3.87 6.23
N SER A 207 11.77 -3.92 5.84
CA SER A 207 12.86 -3.16 6.47
C SER A 207 12.77 -1.67 6.12
N ASP A 208 12.50 -1.36 4.85
CA ASP A 208 12.36 0.01 4.37
C ASP A 208 11.44 0.08 3.15
N ARG A 209 10.39 0.89 3.25
CA ARG A 209 9.37 1.09 2.22
C ARG A 209 9.79 2.05 1.12
N ARG A 210 10.92 2.76 1.27
CA ARG A 210 11.48 3.64 0.24
C ARG A 210 12.35 2.89 -0.77
N PHE A 211 12.82 1.70 -0.42
CA PHE A 211 13.72 0.89 -1.24
C PHE A 211 13.03 -0.40 -1.67
N LEU A 212 13.56 -1.03 -2.72
CA LEU A 212 12.93 -2.19 -3.37
C LEU A 212 13.57 -3.48 -2.87
N ASP A 213 12.85 -4.60 -2.84
CA ASP A 213 13.43 -5.90 -2.53
C ASP A 213 14.30 -6.41 -3.70
N PRO A 214 15.62 -6.58 -3.52
CA PRO A 214 16.47 -7.14 -4.56
C PRO A 214 16.10 -8.56 -4.97
N LEU A 215 15.41 -9.32 -4.10
CA LEU A 215 14.91 -10.65 -4.43
C LEU A 215 13.79 -10.63 -5.47
N GLN A 216 13.21 -9.47 -5.79
CA GLN A 216 12.20 -9.31 -6.83
C GLN A 216 12.71 -8.50 -8.03
N ALA A 217 14.02 -8.26 -8.09
CA ALA A 217 14.67 -7.74 -9.29
C ALA A 217 14.74 -8.80 -10.39
N ALA A 218 14.83 -8.37 -11.65
CA ALA A 218 15.04 -9.22 -12.81
C ALA A 218 16.36 -8.86 -13.52
N PRO A 219 17.53 -9.29 -13.00
CA PRO A 219 18.83 -8.88 -13.53
C PRO A 219 19.01 -9.12 -15.04
N ALA A 220 18.39 -10.16 -15.60
CA ALA A 220 18.44 -10.46 -17.04
C ALA A 220 17.86 -9.33 -17.91
N ARG A 221 16.89 -8.54 -17.41
CA ARG A 221 16.32 -7.40 -18.13
C ARG A 221 17.26 -6.19 -18.17
N VAL A 222 18.17 -6.10 -17.20
CA VAL A 222 19.11 -4.97 -17.06
C VAL A 222 20.46 -5.29 -17.69
N LEU A 223 20.99 -6.48 -17.41
CA LEU A 223 22.32 -6.93 -17.82
C LEU A 223 22.31 -7.75 -19.12
N GLY A 224 21.14 -8.20 -19.56
CA GLY A 224 20.97 -9.15 -20.66
C GLY A 224 20.96 -10.61 -20.20
N ALA A 225 20.22 -11.46 -20.93
CA ALA A 225 20.04 -12.88 -20.62
C ALA A 225 21.37 -13.65 -20.60
N ASP A 226 22.28 -13.36 -21.53
CA ASP A 226 23.58 -14.04 -21.59
C ASP A 226 24.44 -13.77 -20.35
N ALA A 227 24.44 -12.52 -19.84
CA ALA A 227 25.18 -12.18 -18.64
C ALA A 227 24.58 -12.83 -17.40
N ALA A 228 23.23 -12.81 -17.30
CA ALA A 228 22.48 -13.50 -16.26
C ALA A 228 22.78 -15.00 -16.22
N GLN A 229 22.72 -15.67 -17.37
CA GLN A 229 22.99 -17.10 -17.51
C GLN A 229 24.44 -17.45 -17.17
N ARG A 230 25.42 -16.70 -17.70
CA ARG A 230 26.84 -16.94 -17.38
C ARG A 230 27.13 -16.83 -15.89
N ALA A 231 26.52 -15.86 -15.20
CA ALA A 231 26.67 -15.73 -13.76
C ALA A 231 26.02 -16.90 -13.00
N LEU A 232 24.86 -17.38 -13.47
CA LEU A 232 24.19 -18.55 -12.88
C LEU A 232 25.05 -19.81 -13.01
N ASP A 233 25.61 -20.04 -14.20
CA ASP A 233 26.46 -21.20 -14.50
C ASP A 233 27.78 -21.14 -13.71
N ALA A 234 28.42 -19.96 -13.67
CA ALA A 234 29.66 -19.74 -12.91
C ALA A 234 29.48 -19.99 -11.40
N ALA A 235 28.28 -19.71 -10.86
CA ALA A 235 27.95 -20.00 -9.47
C ALA A 235 27.53 -21.46 -9.22
N GLY A 236 27.35 -22.27 -10.27
CA GLY A 236 26.87 -23.65 -10.16
C GLY A 236 25.41 -23.75 -9.69
N LEU A 237 24.58 -22.73 -9.97
CA LEU A 237 23.24 -22.60 -9.39
C LEU A 237 22.10 -23.08 -10.30
N ALA A 238 22.39 -23.41 -11.57
CA ALA A 238 21.36 -23.71 -12.58
C ALA A 238 20.38 -24.82 -12.13
N GLN A 239 20.89 -25.93 -11.60
CA GLN A 239 20.04 -27.01 -11.11
C GLN A 239 19.20 -26.58 -9.90
N ALA A 240 19.82 -25.88 -8.92
CA ALA A 240 19.12 -25.45 -7.72
C ALA A 240 18.01 -24.42 -8.01
N PHE A 241 18.23 -23.53 -8.99
CA PHE A 241 17.21 -22.61 -9.49
C PHE A 241 16.03 -23.38 -10.09
N ALA A 242 16.30 -24.35 -10.97
CA ALA A 242 15.26 -25.16 -11.60
C ALA A 242 14.46 -25.97 -10.56
N GLU A 243 15.12 -26.52 -9.54
CA GLU A 243 14.46 -27.24 -8.45
C GLU A 243 13.57 -26.31 -7.59
N ALA A 244 14.03 -25.09 -7.28
CA ALA A 244 13.23 -24.10 -6.56
C ALA A 244 12.01 -23.66 -7.40
N GLN A 245 12.20 -23.46 -8.70
CA GLN A 245 11.16 -23.13 -9.68
C GLN A 245 10.10 -24.22 -9.87
N ALA A 246 10.41 -25.48 -9.59
CA ALA A 246 9.44 -26.56 -9.71
C ALA A 246 8.50 -26.65 -8.50
N ARG A 247 8.81 -25.96 -7.39
CA ARG A 247 8.02 -26.07 -6.15
C ARG A 247 6.69 -25.32 -6.26
N PRO A 248 5.59 -25.86 -5.74
CA PRO A 248 4.30 -25.16 -5.69
C PRO A 248 4.27 -24.08 -4.59
N LEU A 249 5.08 -24.26 -3.54
CA LEU A 249 5.26 -23.31 -2.45
C LEU A 249 6.69 -22.79 -2.43
N ILE A 250 6.82 -21.48 -2.29
CA ILE A 250 8.07 -20.79 -2.08
C ILE A 250 8.69 -21.28 -0.77
N ASP A 251 9.94 -21.69 -0.87
CA ASP A 251 10.84 -21.87 0.26
C ASP A 251 11.68 -20.60 0.35
N TRP A 252 11.18 -19.64 1.14
CA TRP A 252 11.72 -18.29 1.22
C TRP A 252 13.21 -18.27 1.63
N PRO A 253 13.64 -18.94 2.73
CA PRO A 253 15.06 -19.00 3.08
C PRO A 253 15.94 -19.57 1.97
N ALA A 254 15.55 -20.72 1.39
CA ALA A 254 16.36 -21.39 0.37
C ALA A 254 16.45 -20.55 -0.91
N SER A 255 15.32 -20.03 -1.37
CA SER A 255 15.23 -19.24 -2.60
C SER A 255 15.96 -17.90 -2.45
N ALA A 256 15.84 -17.24 -1.29
CA ALA A 256 16.58 -16.01 -1.00
C ALA A 256 18.10 -16.25 -0.99
N ALA A 257 18.56 -17.34 -0.38
CA ALA A 257 19.98 -17.70 -0.37
C ALA A 257 20.51 -17.90 -1.81
N LEU A 258 19.75 -18.61 -2.66
CA LEU A 258 20.09 -18.81 -4.06
C LEU A 258 20.19 -17.48 -4.84
N LYS A 259 19.19 -16.59 -4.70
CA LYS A 259 19.21 -15.28 -5.37
C LYS A 259 20.35 -14.40 -4.88
N TRP A 260 20.64 -14.36 -3.58
CA TRP A 260 21.77 -13.60 -3.05
C TRP A 260 23.12 -14.15 -3.50
N GLN A 261 23.28 -15.48 -3.60
CA GLN A 261 24.49 -16.07 -4.18
C GLN A 261 24.65 -15.66 -5.65
N TRP A 262 23.57 -15.67 -6.42
CA TRP A 262 23.59 -15.21 -7.81
C TRP A 262 23.86 -13.70 -7.94
N LEU A 263 23.26 -12.86 -7.11
CA LEU A 263 23.53 -11.41 -7.06
C LEU A 263 24.99 -11.10 -6.73
N ARG A 264 25.61 -11.84 -5.80
CA ARG A 264 27.06 -11.73 -5.51
C ARG A 264 27.90 -12.09 -6.74
N GLN A 265 27.53 -13.15 -7.46
CA GLN A 265 28.24 -13.55 -8.68
C GLN A 265 28.08 -12.51 -9.81
N LEU A 266 26.89 -11.94 -9.96
CA LEU A 266 26.64 -10.84 -10.90
C LEU A 266 27.47 -9.60 -10.54
N HIS A 267 27.50 -9.22 -9.26
CA HIS A 267 28.29 -8.09 -8.78
C HIS A 267 29.79 -8.31 -9.03
N ALA A 268 30.33 -9.50 -8.73
CA ALA A 268 31.72 -9.84 -8.98
C ALA A 268 32.08 -9.80 -10.48
N ALA A 269 31.18 -10.22 -11.36
CA ALA A 269 31.36 -10.18 -12.80
C ALA A 269 31.15 -8.78 -13.41
N PHE A 270 30.52 -7.85 -12.68
CA PHE A 270 30.10 -6.55 -13.22
C PHE A 270 31.26 -5.68 -13.69
N GLY A 271 32.48 -5.89 -13.19
CA GLY A 271 33.68 -5.19 -13.70
C GLY A 271 33.98 -5.40 -15.19
N GLN A 272 33.36 -6.40 -15.82
CA GLN A 272 33.45 -6.69 -17.25
C GLN A 272 32.24 -6.20 -18.05
N ALA A 273 31.31 -5.47 -17.41
CA ALA A 273 30.12 -4.96 -18.06
C ALA A 273 30.45 -3.78 -19.00
N ASP A 274 29.52 -3.48 -19.90
CA ASP A 274 29.69 -2.38 -20.84
C ASP A 274 29.76 -1.02 -20.11
N ALA A 275 30.53 -0.08 -20.68
CA ALA A 275 30.71 1.26 -20.11
C ALA A 275 29.39 2.01 -19.86
N ALA A 276 28.34 1.73 -20.66
CA ALA A 276 27.02 2.31 -20.48
C ALA A 276 26.36 1.85 -19.17
N LEU A 277 26.49 0.57 -18.79
CA LEU A 277 25.96 0.03 -17.53
C LEU A 277 26.70 0.61 -16.32
N HIS A 278 28.03 0.76 -16.42
CA HIS A 278 28.81 1.44 -15.39
C HIS A 278 28.39 2.91 -15.21
N ALA A 279 28.17 3.63 -16.31
CA ALA A 279 27.70 5.01 -16.26
C ALA A 279 26.29 5.13 -15.66
N ASP A 280 25.40 4.19 -15.96
CA ASP A 280 24.04 4.15 -15.41
C ASP A 280 24.02 3.84 -13.92
N LEU A 281 24.81 2.85 -13.45
CA LEU A 281 24.96 2.58 -12.02
C LEU A 281 25.53 3.81 -11.28
N ALA A 282 26.57 4.44 -11.83
CA ALA A 282 27.15 5.65 -11.22
C ALA A 282 26.15 6.82 -11.19
N ALA A 283 25.26 6.94 -12.18
CA ALA A 283 24.18 7.92 -12.16
C ALA A 283 23.15 7.60 -11.07
N PHE A 284 22.72 6.35 -10.98
CA PHE A 284 21.82 5.88 -9.93
C PHE A 284 22.38 6.14 -8.53
N GLU A 285 23.67 5.89 -8.30
CA GLU A 285 24.32 6.17 -7.01
C GLU A 285 24.37 7.67 -6.68
N ARG A 286 24.65 8.52 -7.68
CA ARG A 286 24.62 9.98 -7.51
C ARG A 286 23.23 10.49 -7.18
N ASP A 287 22.21 10.02 -7.90
CA ASP A 287 20.82 10.45 -7.74
C ASP A 287 20.22 9.93 -6.42
N GLY A 288 20.60 8.71 -6.00
CA GLY A 288 20.19 8.13 -4.72
C GLY A 288 20.84 8.79 -3.49
N GLY A 289 21.99 9.45 -3.68
CA GLY A 289 22.62 10.30 -2.67
C GLY A 289 22.86 9.61 -1.32
N SER A 290 22.83 10.39 -0.24
CA SER A 290 23.08 9.88 1.12
C SER A 290 22.07 8.83 1.58
N ALA A 291 20.81 8.93 1.16
CA ALA A 291 19.76 7.99 1.53
C ALA A 291 20.06 6.57 1.01
N LEU A 292 20.43 6.43 -0.27
CA LEU A 292 20.81 5.15 -0.85
C LEU A 292 22.07 4.58 -0.17
N HIS A 293 23.08 5.42 0.08
CA HIS A 293 24.31 4.97 0.73
C HIS A 293 24.07 4.50 2.17
N ALA A 294 23.23 5.21 2.94
CA ALA A 294 22.86 4.83 4.29
C ALA A 294 22.05 3.52 4.31
N HIS A 295 21.07 3.36 3.41
CA HIS A 295 20.32 2.13 3.27
C HIS A 295 21.24 0.95 2.91
N ALA A 296 22.11 1.11 1.93
CA ALA A 296 23.02 0.04 1.50
C ALA A 296 24.04 -0.34 2.59
N ALA A 297 24.52 0.63 3.37
CA ALA A 297 25.40 0.38 4.50
C ALA A 297 24.67 -0.40 5.62
N PHE A 298 23.43 0.02 5.94
CA PHE A 298 22.59 -0.71 6.88
C PHE A 298 22.34 -2.14 6.40
N ALA A 299 21.91 -2.31 5.15
CA ALA A 299 21.61 -3.62 4.59
C ALA A 299 22.84 -4.53 4.58
N ALA A 300 24.02 -4.03 4.20
CA ALA A 300 25.25 -4.81 4.24
C ALA A 300 25.60 -5.33 5.65
N GLN A 301 25.30 -4.55 6.68
CA GLN A 301 25.47 -4.97 8.07
C GLN A 301 24.40 -5.98 8.48
N ASP A 302 23.13 -5.71 8.16
CA ASP A 302 21.99 -6.55 8.55
C ASP A 302 22.07 -7.94 7.89
N PHE A 303 22.51 -8.01 6.63
CA PHE A 303 22.73 -9.26 5.89
C PHE A 303 24.06 -9.95 6.22
N GLY A 304 24.96 -9.30 6.95
CA GLY A 304 26.26 -9.86 7.33
C GLY A 304 27.29 -9.93 6.18
N ASP A 305 27.05 -9.26 5.06
CA ASP A 305 27.91 -9.27 3.87
C ASP A 305 29.05 -8.23 3.95
N ALA A 306 28.92 -7.21 4.81
CA ALA A 306 29.89 -6.12 5.01
C ALA A 306 30.34 -5.35 3.73
N ASP A 307 29.64 -5.55 2.60
CA ASP A 307 29.87 -4.86 1.32
C ASP A 307 28.66 -3.99 0.92
N PRO A 308 28.64 -2.69 1.26
CA PRO A 308 27.59 -1.77 0.81
C PRO A 308 27.52 -1.61 -0.72
N GLY A 309 28.60 -1.92 -1.46
CA GLY A 309 28.63 -1.87 -2.93
C GLY A 309 27.66 -2.86 -3.55
N LEU A 310 27.65 -4.11 -3.05
CA LEU A 310 26.70 -5.14 -3.46
C LEU A 310 25.25 -4.66 -3.30
N HIS A 311 24.91 -4.04 -2.17
CA HIS A 311 23.54 -3.60 -1.92
C HIS A 311 23.13 -2.40 -2.79
N ARG A 312 24.04 -1.47 -3.10
CA ARG A 312 23.75 -0.40 -4.09
C ARG A 312 23.55 -0.97 -5.49
N PHE A 313 24.39 -1.92 -5.91
CA PHE A 313 24.25 -2.63 -7.17
C PHE A 313 22.90 -3.38 -7.25
N ALA A 314 22.51 -4.07 -6.18
CA ALA A 314 21.26 -4.80 -6.11
C ALA A 314 20.02 -3.87 -6.16
N GLN A 315 20.08 -2.72 -5.47
CA GLN A 315 19.05 -1.67 -5.58
C GLN A 315 18.96 -1.08 -7.00
N TRP A 316 20.09 -0.87 -7.66
CA TRP A 316 20.11 -0.43 -9.06
C TRP A 316 19.43 -1.45 -9.98
N LEU A 317 19.76 -2.74 -9.86
CA LEU A 317 19.10 -3.80 -10.61
C LEU A 317 17.59 -3.81 -10.36
N ALA A 318 17.15 -3.71 -9.10
CA ALA A 318 15.73 -3.67 -8.76
C ALA A 318 15.04 -2.45 -9.39
N ALA A 319 15.60 -1.25 -9.22
CA ALA A 319 15.05 -0.01 -9.76
C ALA A 319 14.93 -0.05 -11.29
N ARG A 320 15.98 -0.50 -11.98
CA ARG A 320 15.98 -0.59 -13.45
C ARG A 320 15.04 -1.67 -13.97
N SER A 321 14.94 -2.81 -13.28
CA SER A 321 13.98 -3.86 -13.63
C SER A 321 12.55 -3.32 -13.57
N TRP A 322 12.18 -2.69 -12.45
CA TRP A 322 10.82 -2.20 -12.23
C TRP A 322 10.45 -1.00 -13.12
N ALA A 323 11.40 -0.10 -13.38
CA ALA A 323 11.21 0.99 -14.34
C ALA A 323 11.02 0.45 -15.77
N ASP A 324 11.71 -0.64 -16.11
CA ASP A 324 11.54 -1.30 -17.41
C ASP A 324 10.15 -1.93 -17.57
N VAL A 325 9.65 -2.63 -16.56
CA VAL A 325 8.29 -3.19 -16.59
C VAL A 325 7.24 -2.08 -16.74
N GLN A 326 7.40 -0.95 -16.04
CA GLN A 326 6.51 0.20 -16.23
C GLN A 326 6.56 0.70 -17.67
N ARG A 327 7.75 0.94 -18.24
CA ARG A 327 7.89 1.40 -19.63
C ARG A 327 7.26 0.43 -20.62
N GLN A 328 7.49 -0.87 -20.44
CA GLN A 328 6.90 -1.93 -21.27
C GLN A 328 5.37 -1.91 -21.18
N ALA A 329 4.80 -1.89 -19.97
CA ALA A 329 3.36 -1.84 -19.76
C ALA A 329 2.72 -0.62 -20.46
N ARG A 330 3.37 0.56 -20.36
CA ARG A 330 2.93 1.76 -21.08
C ARG A 330 3.02 1.62 -22.60
N ALA A 331 4.10 1.01 -23.10
CA ALA A 331 4.30 0.77 -24.53
C ALA A 331 3.28 -0.22 -25.10
N ASP A 332 2.86 -1.21 -24.30
CA ASP A 332 1.81 -2.17 -24.64
C ASP A 332 0.39 -1.59 -24.59
N GLY A 333 0.25 -0.30 -24.23
CA GLY A 333 -1.01 0.43 -24.30
C GLY A 333 -1.71 0.64 -22.95
N MET A 334 -1.11 0.24 -21.83
CA MET A 334 -1.70 0.48 -20.51
C MET A 334 -1.76 1.98 -20.18
N GLY A 335 -2.96 2.50 -19.94
CA GLY A 335 -3.19 3.89 -19.58
C GLY A 335 -2.75 4.27 -18.16
N ILE A 336 -2.54 3.30 -17.28
CA ILE A 336 -1.97 3.47 -15.92
C ILE A 336 -0.62 2.76 -15.86
N GLY A 337 -0.59 1.46 -16.16
CA GLY A 337 0.58 0.60 -15.97
C GLY A 337 0.61 0.02 -14.56
N LEU A 338 1.76 0.07 -13.90
CA LEU A 338 1.96 -0.51 -12.57
C LEU A 338 1.36 0.39 -11.48
N ILE A 339 0.64 -0.23 -10.55
CA ILE A 339 0.16 0.37 -9.32
C ILE A 339 0.94 -0.28 -8.17
N ALA A 340 1.76 0.49 -7.47
CA ALA A 340 2.49 0.00 -6.30
C ALA A 340 1.55 -0.18 -5.11
N ASP A 341 1.98 -0.96 -4.12
CA ASP A 341 1.24 -1.13 -2.86
C ASP A 341 2.14 -0.73 -1.69
N LEU A 342 1.68 0.25 -0.91
CA LEU A 342 2.39 0.83 0.22
C LEU A 342 1.88 0.20 1.51
N ALA A 343 2.73 -0.63 2.13
CA ALA A 343 2.47 -1.21 3.43
C ALA A 343 2.34 -0.12 4.52
N VAL A 344 1.45 -0.35 5.48
CA VAL A 344 1.10 0.61 6.55
C VAL A 344 2.31 1.01 7.42
N GLY A 345 3.25 0.09 7.65
CA GLY A 345 4.39 0.29 8.54
C GLY A 345 5.63 -0.50 8.12
N PHE A 346 6.64 -0.49 9.00
CA PHE A 346 7.96 -1.09 8.77
C PHE A 346 8.48 -1.75 10.06
N ASP A 347 9.44 -2.67 9.92
CA ASP A 347 10.13 -3.28 11.04
C ASP A 347 10.84 -2.20 11.88
N ALA A 348 10.59 -2.19 13.20
CA ALA A 348 11.18 -1.24 14.13
C ALA A 348 12.71 -1.34 14.24
N GLN A 349 13.29 -2.44 13.77
CA GLN A 349 14.73 -2.68 13.67
C GLN A 349 15.23 -2.60 12.22
N GLY A 350 14.39 -2.17 11.27
CA GLY A 350 14.73 -2.05 9.86
C GLY A 350 15.45 -0.75 9.50
N ALA A 351 15.86 -0.66 8.22
CA ALA A 351 16.59 0.49 7.68
C ALA A 351 15.77 1.79 7.72
N GLU A 352 14.44 1.74 7.55
CA GLU A 352 13.60 2.94 7.62
C GLU A 352 13.55 3.51 9.04
N ALA A 353 13.49 2.63 10.04
CA ALA A 353 13.56 3.04 11.44
C ALA A 353 14.93 3.66 11.76
N ALA A 354 16.01 3.04 11.27
CA ALA A 354 17.37 3.53 11.46
C ALA A 354 17.66 4.86 10.75
N ALA A 355 16.97 5.14 9.62
CA ALA A 355 17.09 6.40 8.90
C ALA A 355 16.40 7.56 9.62
N TRP A 356 15.36 7.28 10.40
CA TRP A 356 14.54 8.28 11.08
C TRP A 356 14.31 7.96 12.57
N PRO A 357 15.36 7.73 13.37
CA PRO A 357 15.22 7.20 14.72
C PRO A 357 14.39 8.11 15.64
N GLN A 358 14.45 9.43 15.40
CA GLN A 358 13.70 10.44 16.14
C GLN A 358 12.23 10.56 15.71
N ALA A 359 11.86 9.98 14.57
CA ALA A 359 10.49 10.02 14.05
C ALA A 359 9.69 8.73 14.27
N VAL A 360 10.33 7.65 14.71
CA VAL A 360 9.68 6.35 14.93
C VAL A 360 8.92 6.32 16.26
N LEU A 361 7.78 5.63 16.28
CA LEU A 361 7.08 5.26 17.51
C LEU A 361 7.91 4.25 18.31
N GLN A 362 8.61 4.72 19.33
CA GLN A 362 9.43 3.88 20.22
C GLN A 362 8.55 3.14 21.23
N GLY A 363 8.83 1.85 21.48
CA GLY A 363 8.12 1.05 22.48
C GLY A 363 6.67 0.66 22.12
N LEU A 364 6.18 1.09 20.96
CA LEU A 364 4.85 0.76 20.44
C LEU A 364 4.97 -0.07 19.16
N GLU A 365 3.91 -0.79 18.85
CA GLU A 365 3.67 -1.48 17.59
C GLU A 365 2.27 -1.17 17.06
N LEU A 366 2.08 -1.34 15.75
CA LEU A 366 0.80 -1.14 15.10
C LEU A 366 -0.02 -2.42 15.11
N GLY A 367 -1.33 -2.26 15.05
CA GLY A 367 -2.26 -3.37 15.01
C GLY A 367 -3.66 -2.96 14.59
N ALA A 368 -4.62 -3.82 14.92
CA ALA A 368 -6.04 -3.54 14.82
C ALA A 368 -6.75 -3.97 16.11
N PRO A 369 -7.78 -3.23 16.56
CA PRO A 369 -8.58 -3.64 17.70
C PRO A 369 -9.31 -4.95 17.43
N PRO A 370 -9.83 -5.62 18.48
CA PRO A 370 -10.76 -6.75 18.32
C PRO A 370 -11.91 -6.45 17.37
N ASP A 371 -12.22 -7.39 16.46
CA ASP A 371 -13.33 -7.29 15.52
C ASP A 371 -14.06 -8.64 15.33
N ALA A 372 -15.07 -8.66 14.46
CA ALA A 372 -15.90 -9.84 14.23
C ALA A 372 -15.17 -11.02 13.55
N PHE A 373 -14.05 -10.76 12.88
CA PHE A 373 -13.25 -11.77 12.19
C PHE A 373 -12.06 -12.26 13.04
N ASN A 374 -11.58 -11.42 13.95
CA ASN A 374 -10.53 -11.71 14.91
C ASN A 374 -10.85 -11.10 16.29
N GLY A 375 -11.44 -11.93 17.16
CA GLY A 375 -11.90 -11.52 18.48
C GLY A 375 -10.79 -11.11 19.46
N ASP A 376 -9.54 -11.42 19.18
CA ASP A 376 -8.38 -11.00 19.97
C ASP A 376 -7.74 -9.69 19.45
N GLY A 377 -8.19 -9.22 18.28
CA GLY A 377 -7.52 -8.17 17.52
C GLY A 377 -6.21 -8.65 16.90
N GLN A 378 -5.42 -7.73 16.37
CA GLN A 378 -4.18 -8.05 15.68
C GLN A 378 -3.04 -7.17 16.16
N ALA A 379 -1.89 -7.78 16.44
CA ALA A 379 -0.62 -7.08 16.57
C ALA A 379 0.23 -7.44 15.35
N TRP A 380 0.64 -6.44 14.58
CA TRP A 380 1.26 -6.67 13.27
C TRP A 380 2.78 -6.79 13.32
N GLY A 381 3.40 -6.58 14.48
CA GLY A 381 4.87 -6.66 14.66
C GLY A 381 5.65 -5.59 13.90
N ILE A 382 4.98 -4.54 13.43
CA ILE A 382 5.55 -3.39 12.72
C ILE A 382 5.33 -2.11 13.51
N CYS A 383 6.11 -1.08 13.20
CA CYS A 383 5.95 0.26 13.76
C CYS A 383 5.61 1.28 12.67
N GLY A 384 5.43 2.53 13.09
CA GLY A 384 5.21 3.66 12.20
C GLY A 384 5.84 4.93 12.78
N TYR A 385 5.57 6.05 12.12
CA TYR A 385 6.08 7.34 12.58
C TYR A 385 5.19 7.97 13.64
N ALA A 386 5.78 8.69 14.60
CA ALA A 386 5.06 9.49 15.57
C ALA A 386 4.45 10.74 14.91
N PRO A 387 3.16 11.06 15.14
CA PRO A 387 2.50 12.23 14.53
C PRO A 387 3.21 13.57 14.80
N THR A 388 3.68 13.77 16.03
CA THR A 388 4.41 14.97 16.44
C THR A 388 5.76 15.07 15.76
N ALA A 389 6.48 13.95 15.63
CA ALA A 389 7.77 13.92 14.97
C ALA A 389 7.67 14.07 13.44
N LEU A 390 6.58 13.61 12.82
CA LEU A 390 6.28 13.95 11.42
C LEU A 390 6.15 15.46 11.24
N ARG A 391 5.40 16.16 12.10
CA ARG A 391 5.31 17.63 12.05
C ARG A 391 6.68 18.29 12.30
N ALA A 392 7.42 17.82 13.29
CA ALA A 392 8.73 18.38 13.67
C ALA A 392 9.80 18.19 12.58
N SER A 393 9.72 17.12 11.80
CA SER A 393 10.61 16.87 10.64
C SER A 393 10.15 17.55 9.35
N GLY A 394 9.07 18.35 9.40
CA GLY A 394 8.46 18.93 8.21
C GLY A 394 7.92 17.86 7.24
N PHE A 395 7.47 16.73 7.78
CA PHE A 395 6.96 15.56 7.06
C PHE A 395 7.97 14.90 6.10
N ALA A 396 9.27 15.18 6.24
CA ALA A 396 10.31 14.64 5.36
C ALA A 396 10.24 13.10 5.18
N PRO A 397 10.06 12.27 6.24
CA PRO A 397 9.96 10.82 6.07
C PRO A 397 8.77 10.40 5.18
N PHE A 398 7.62 11.06 5.35
CA PHE A 398 6.42 10.76 4.57
C PHE A 398 6.55 11.22 3.11
N ILE A 399 7.11 12.41 2.87
CA ILE A 399 7.32 12.94 1.51
C ILE A 399 8.31 12.06 0.74
N GLU A 400 9.43 11.66 1.37
CA GLU A 400 10.40 10.74 0.76
C GLU A 400 9.76 9.39 0.40
N LEU A 401 8.93 8.86 1.30
CA LEU A 401 8.19 7.62 1.08
C LEU A 401 7.24 7.70 -0.12
N LEU A 402 6.41 8.75 -0.20
CA LEU A 402 5.51 8.95 -1.34
C LEU A 402 6.28 9.03 -2.66
N ARG A 403 7.37 9.81 -2.70
CA ARG A 403 8.22 9.96 -3.89
C ARG A 403 8.86 8.65 -4.32
N ALA A 404 9.32 7.86 -3.36
CA ALA A 404 9.94 6.57 -3.64
C ALA A 404 8.94 5.58 -4.24
N VAL A 405 7.76 5.44 -3.62
CA VAL A 405 6.75 4.46 -4.03
C VAL A 405 6.05 4.86 -5.33
N MET A 406 5.86 6.16 -5.58
CA MET A 406 5.26 6.65 -6.82
C MET A 406 6.26 6.81 -7.98
N ARG A 407 7.57 6.65 -7.74
CA ARG A 407 8.59 6.72 -8.81
C ARG A 407 8.38 5.59 -9.81
N ASP A 408 8.29 5.95 -11.08
CA ASP A 408 8.11 4.99 -12.19
C ASP A 408 6.87 4.08 -12.01
N ARG A 409 5.79 4.64 -11.44
CA ARG A 409 4.49 3.97 -11.27
C ARG A 409 3.36 4.83 -11.81
N GLY A 410 2.31 4.17 -12.31
CA GLY A 410 1.06 4.82 -12.70
C GLY A 410 0.09 5.03 -11.53
N GLY A 411 0.33 4.40 -10.39
CA GLY A 411 -0.47 4.57 -9.19
C GLY A 411 0.14 3.97 -7.93
N VAL A 412 -0.54 4.21 -6.82
CA VAL A 412 -0.25 3.62 -5.51
C VAL A 412 -1.56 3.26 -4.80
N ARG A 413 -1.60 2.05 -4.25
CA ARG A 413 -2.51 1.62 -3.19
C ARG A 413 -1.83 1.93 -1.86
N ILE A 414 -2.51 2.65 -0.98
CA ILE A 414 -2.09 2.86 0.40
C ILE A 414 -2.89 1.90 1.25
N ASP A 415 -2.19 0.93 1.81
CA ASP A 415 -2.73 -0.02 2.77
C ASP A 415 -3.19 0.72 4.03
N HIS A 416 -4.38 0.40 4.52
CA HIS A 416 -5.00 1.04 5.67
C HIS A 416 -4.96 2.58 5.60
N ILE A 417 -5.65 3.18 4.62
CA ILE A 417 -5.65 4.65 4.40
C ILE A 417 -6.08 5.43 5.65
N LEU A 418 -6.84 4.79 6.53
CA LEU A 418 -7.23 5.32 7.83
C LEU A 418 -6.02 5.67 8.71
N GLY A 419 -4.85 5.09 8.45
CA GLY A 419 -3.59 5.46 9.11
C GLY A 419 -3.19 6.93 8.94
N LEU A 420 -3.71 7.62 7.92
CA LEU A 420 -3.54 9.08 7.79
C LEU A 420 -4.39 9.85 8.82
N LEU A 421 -5.45 9.24 9.34
CA LEU A 421 -6.33 9.79 10.38
C LEU A 421 -5.97 9.29 11.77
N ARG A 422 -5.81 7.98 11.93
CA ARG A 422 -5.53 7.31 13.20
C ARG A 422 -4.95 5.92 12.98
N LEU A 423 -4.07 5.48 13.88
CA LEU A 423 -3.58 4.11 13.94
C LEU A 423 -3.84 3.50 15.31
N TRP A 424 -4.20 2.22 15.35
CA TRP A 424 -4.27 1.48 16.61
C TRP A 424 -2.84 1.14 17.04
N VAL A 425 -2.40 1.73 18.15
CA VAL A 425 -1.06 1.51 18.71
C VAL A 425 -1.16 0.64 19.95
N ILE A 426 -0.24 -0.30 20.08
CA ILE A 426 -0.20 -1.30 21.14
C ILE A 426 1.17 -1.19 21.83
N PRO A 427 1.24 -1.22 23.17
CA PRO A 427 2.50 -1.43 23.87
C PRO A 427 3.19 -2.71 23.39
N ARG A 428 4.46 -2.64 23.01
CA ARG A 428 5.18 -3.80 22.44
C ARG A 428 5.10 -5.02 23.35
N GLY A 429 4.64 -6.15 22.81
CA GLY A 429 4.49 -7.41 23.54
C GLY A 429 3.22 -7.53 24.40
N ALA A 430 2.35 -6.53 24.38
CA ALA A 430 1.03 -6.59 25.01
C ALA A 430 -0.03 -7.13 24.03
N PRO A 431 -1.15 -7.70 24.50
CA PRO A 431 -2.23 -8.13 23.62
C PRO A 431 -2.92 -6.94 22.96
N SER A 432 -3.44 -7.12 21.73
CA SER A 432 -4.05 -6.01 20.96
C SER A 432 -5.23 -5.33 21.67
N SER A 433 -5.94 -6.07 22.53
CA SER A 433 -7.01 -5.53 23.40
C SER A 433 -6.57 -4.41 24.34
N THR A 434 -5.26 -4.22 24.54
CA THR A 434 -4.66 -3.15 25.36
C THR A 434 -4.20 -1.94 24.55
N GLY A 435 -4.54 -1.87 23.26
CA GLY A 435 -4.20 -0.73 22.41
C GLY A 435 -5.12 0.48 22.55
N VAL A 436 -4.78 1.53 21.80
CA VAL A 436 -5.55 2.78 21.70
C VAL A 436 -5.34 3.40 20.31
N TYR A 437 -6.34 4.09 19.79
CA TYR A 437 -6.14 4.88 18.57
C TYR A 437 -5.31 6.14 18.85
N LEU A 438 -4.22 6.32 18.10
CA LEU A 438 -3.41 7.53 18.06
C LEU A 438 -3.75 8.34 16.81
N ARG A 439 -4.09 9.62 16.97
CA ARG A 439 -4.50 10.53 15.90
C ARG A 439 -3.32 11.04 15.07
N TYR A 440 -3.50 11.03 13.75
CA TYR A 440 -2.56 11.53 12.76
C TYR A 440 -3.05 12.83 12.10
N PRO A 441 -2.14 13.65 11.55
CA PRO A 441 -2.46 14.94 10.95
C PRO A 441 -3.07 14.80 9.55
N LEU A 442 -4.29 14.24 9.48
CA LEU A 442 -4.99 13.85 8.24
C LEU A 442 -4.90 14.89 7.11
N HIS A 443 -5.20 16.15 7.41
CA HIS A 443 -5.29 17.18 6.38
C HIS A 443 -3.91 17.55 5.82
N ASP A 444 -2.87 17.55 6.65
CA ASP A 444 -1.49 17.75 6.20
C ASP A 444 -1.05 16.58 5.31
N LEU A 445 -1.33 15.34 5.74
CA LEU A 445 -0.95 14.14 5.00
C LEU A 445 -1.71 14.01 3.67
N LEU A 446 -3.01 14.33 3.61
CA LEU A 446 -3.79 14.32 2.36
C LEU A 446 -3.33 15.40 1.38
N ARG A 447 -2.93 16.58 1.87
CA ARG A 447 -2.36 17.63 1.02
C ARG A 447 -1.03 17.19 0.39
N LEU A 448 -0.14 16.63 1.19
CA LEU A 448 1.14 16.10 0.71
C LEU A 448 0.93 14.93 -0.26
N LEU A 449 -0.02 14.04 0.02
CA LEU A 449 -0.42 12.95 -0.87
C LEU A 449 -0.93 13.46 -2.21
N ALA A 450 -1.83 14.44 -2.21
CA ALA A 450 -2.35 15.04 -3.44
C ALA A 450 -1.24 15.74 -4.24
N LEU A 451 -0.33 16.44 -3.56
CA LEU A 451 0.80 17.11 -4.20
C LEU A 451 1.73 16.10 -4.87
N GLU A 452 2.19 15.07 -4.16
CA GLU A 452 3.10 14.07 -4.73
C GLU A 452 2.42 13.20 -5.80
N SER A 453 1.12 12.89 -5.64
CA SER A 453 0.32 12.19 -6.65
C SER A 453 0.34 12.92 -8.00
N TRP A 454 0.15 14.24 -8.02
CA TRP A 454 0.23 15.03 -9.27
C TRP A 454 1.64 15.13 -9.83
N ARG A 455 2.65 15.30 -8.97
CA ARG A 455 4.07 15.36 -9.39
C ARG A 455 4.52 14.08 -10.08
N HIS A 456 4.02 12.95 -9.61
CA HIS A 456 4.32 11.63 -10.16
C HIS A 456 3.30 11.15 -11.21
N ARG A 457 2.20 11.87 -11.40
CA ARG A 457 1.05 11.44 -12.24
C ARG A 457 0.58 10.03 -11.86
N ALA A 458 0.53 9.78 -10.55
CA ALA A 458 0.20 8.49 -9.98
C ALA A 458 -1.20 8.53 -9.36
N ILE A 459 -2.08 7.64 -9.81
CA ILE A 459 -3.41 7.49 -9.19
C ILE A 459 -3.28 7.02 -7.74
N VAL A 460 -4.22 7.42 -6.89
CA VAL A 460 -4.22 7.04 -5.47
C VAL A 460 -5.44 6.21 -5.14
N ILE A 461 -5.17 5.03 -4.59
CA ILE A 461 -6.15 4.12 -4.01
C ILE A 461 -5.89 4.07 -2.51
N GLY A 462 -6.93 4.30 -1.71
CA GLY A 462 -6.88 4.10 -0.26
C GLY A 462 -7.71 2.87 0.11
N GLU A 463 -7.09 1.90 0.77
CA GLU A 463 -7.85 0.79 1.35
C GLU A 463 -8.66 1.30 2.55
N ASP A 464 -9.98 1.41 2.35
CA ASP A 464 -10.95 1.97 3.30
C ASP A 464 -11.95 0.91 3.82
N LEU A 465 -11.43 -0.26 4.23
CA LEU A 465 -12.19 -1.35 4.84
C LEU A 465 -12.10 -1.30 6.38
N GLY A 466 -12.89 -2.16 7.03
CA GLY A 466 -12.99 -2.24 8.48
C GLY A 466 -13.84 -1.12 9.09
N VAL A 467 -13.44 -0.64 10.28
CA VAL A 467 -14.18 0.37 11.05
C VAL A 467 -13.82 1.77 10.58
N VAL A 468 -14.48 2.21 9.52
CA VAL A 468 -14.31 3.54 8.92
C VAL A 468 -15.20 4.56 9.63
N PRO A 469 -14.64 5.64 10.22
CA PRO A 469 -15.45 6.69 10.82
C PRO A 469 -16.35 7.41 9.81
N ASP A 470 -17.51 7.86 10.28
CA ASP A 470 -18.45 8.66 9.48
C ASP A 470 -17.77 9.86 8.82
N GLY A 471 -18.14 10.12 7.56
CA GLY A 471 -17.64 11.25 6.77
C GLY A 471 -16.24 11.05 6.15
N ILE A 472 -15.44 10.09 6.62
CA ILE A 472 -14.06 9.91 6.11
C ILE A 472 -14.02 9.48 4.65
N ARG A 473 -14.92 8.59 4.22
CA ARG A 473 -15.01 8.22 2.79
C ARG A 473 -15.29 9.43 1.89
N ALA A 474 -16.16 10.34 2.33
CA ALA A 474 -16.47 11.55 1.60
C ALA A 474 -15.28 12.54 1.58
N GLU A 475 -14.49 12.60 2.66
CA GLU A 475 -13.25 13.39 2.70
C GLU A 475 -12.20 12.86 1.72
N LEU A 476 -11.94 11.54 1.74
CA LEU A 476 -11.02 10.86 0.84
C LEU A 476 -11.41 11.07 -0.63
N SER A 477 -12.69 10.85 -0.94
CA SER A 477 -13.26 11.08 -2.26
C SER A 477 -13.07 12.51 -2.75
N ARG A 478 -13.34 13.52 -1.90
CA ARG A 478 -13.12 14.93 -2.25
C ARG A 478 -11.65 15.23 -2.55
N ARG A 479 -10.73 14.53 -1.86
CA ARG A 479 -9.28 14.58 -2.10
C ARG A 479 -8.84 13.70 -3.27
N GLY A 480 -9.74 13.08 -4.02
CA GLY A 480 -9.42 12.23 -5.17
C GLY A 480 -8.72 10.92 -4.80
N VAL A 481 -8.84 10.48 -3.54
CA VAL A 481 -8.39 9.15 -3.10
C VAL A 481 -9.52 8.17 -3.37
N MET A 482 -9.28 7.20 -4.25
CA MET A 482 -10.27 6.18 -4.60
C MET A 482 -10.36 5.13 -3.48
N GLY A 483 -11.57 4.83 -3.00
CA GLY A 483 -11.79 3.75 -2.04
C GLY A 483 -11.67 2.35 -2.68
N ILE A 484 -12.05 1.31 -1.93
CA ILE A 484 -12.15 -0.06 -2.43
C ILE A 484 -13.50 -0.71 -2.07
N ASP A 485 -14.18 -1.20 -3.10
CA ASP A 485 -15.36 -2.05 -2.96
C ASP A 485 -14.98 -3.49 -3.31
N VAL A 486 -15.12 -4.36 -2.31
CA VAL A 486 -14.87 -5.80 -2.43
C VAL A 486 -16.21 -6.49 -2.53
N LEU A 487 -16.42 -7.31 -3.56
CA LEU A 487 -17.69 -8.01 -3.82
C LEU A 487 -18.25 -8.69 -2.56
N LEU A 488 -17.39 -9.40 -1.83
CA LEU A 488 -17.79 -10.15 -0.63
C LEU A 488 -18.40 -9.28 0.47
N PHE A 489 -18.06 -7.99 0.51
CA PHE A 489 -18.51 -7.02 1.52
C PHE A 489 -19.54 -6.01 0.99
N THR A 490 -19.77 -5.97 -0.32
CA THR A 490 -20.63 -4.95 -0.94
C THR A 490 -22.09 -5.39 -0.89
N ARG A 491 -22.70 -5.20 0.28
CA ARG A 491 -24.02 -5.71 0.65
C ARG A 491 -24.87 -4.65 1.36
N ASP A 492 -26.18 -4.83 1.36
CA ASP A 492 -27.10 -4.07 2.19
C ASP A 492 -27.15 -4.62 3.64
N ARG A 493 -28.00 -4.00 4.47
CA ARG A 493 -28.18 -4.37 5.88
C ARG A 493 -28.82 -5.75 6.08
N ASP A 494 -29.54 -6.26 5.08
CA ASP A 494 -30.18 -7.57 5.10
C ASP A 494 -29.24 -8.66 4.53
N GLY A 495 -28.03 -8.29 4.10
CA GLY A 495 -27.00 -9.18 3.59
C GLY A 495 -27.11 -9.50 2.11
N ALA A 496 -28.03 -8.86 1.37
CA ALA A 496 -28.14 -9.00 -0.07
C ALA A 496 -27.02 -8.24 -0.78
N PHE A 497 -26.47 -8.80 -1.85
CA PHE A 497 -25.42 -8.16 -2.63
C PHE A 497 -25.98 -6.98 -3.42
N LEU A 498 -25.31 -5.84 -3.34
CA LEU A 498 -25.74 -4.64 -4.07
C LEU A 498 -25.55 -4.85 -5.58
N PRO A 499 -26.55 -4.54 -6.42
CA PRO A 499 -26.41 -4.63 -7.86
C PRO A 499 -25.33 -3.66 -8.36
N PRO A 500 -24.68 -3.92 -9.52
CA PRO A 500 -23.51 -3.15 -9.96
C PRO A 500 -23.77 -1.64 -10.01
N ALA A 501 -24.96 -1.22 -10.42
CA ALA A 501 -25.35 0.20 -10.49
C ALA A 501 -25.34 0.95 -9.14
N GLN A 502 -25.32 0.25 -8.01
CA GLN A 502 -25.28 0.84 -6.67
C GLN A 502 -23.87 0.87 -6.06
N TRP A 503 -22.85 0.35 -6.76
CA TRP A 503 -21.46 0.43 -6.31
C TRP A 503 -20.92 1.86 -6.45
N ARG A 504 -19.89 2.18 -5.65
CA ARG A 504 -19.37 3.54 -5.57
C ARG A 504 -18.66 3.99 -6.85
N LEU A 505 -18.91 5.25 -7.24
CA LEU A 505 -18.25 5.91 -8.38
C LEU A 505 -16.83 6.39 -8.05
N ASP A 506 -16.48 6.41 -6.77
CA ASP A 506 -15.21 6.89 -6.21
C ASP A 506 -14.42 5.75 -5.54
N ALA A 507 -14.71 4.50 -5.88
CA ALA A 507 -14.01 3.32 -5.39
C ALA A 507 -13.59 2.40 -6.54
N LEU A 508 -12.50 1.64 -6.33
CA LEU A 508 -12.14 0.53 -7.19
C LEU A 508 -13.07 -0.65 -6.92
N ALA A 509 -13.39 -1.45 -7.93
CA ALA A 509 -14.14 -2.69 -7.76
C ALA A 509 -13.23 -3.91 -7.85
N THR A 510 -13.37 -4.87 -6.92
CA THR A 510 -12.67 -6.17 -6.96
C THR A 510 -13.57 -7.29 -6.44
N THR A 511 -13.32 -8.52 -6.88
CA THR A 511 -14.01 -9.71 -6.36
C THR A 511 -13.55 -10.04 -4.94
N THR A 512 -12.25 -10.02 -4.71
CA THR A 512 -11.61 -10.37 -3.43
C THR A 512 -10.31 -9.57 -3.25
N THR A 513 -9.60 -9.80 -2.16
CA THR A 513 -8.27 -9.25 -1.89
C THR A 513 -7.31 -10.36 -1.52
N HIS A 514 -6.03 -10.03 -1.29
CA HIS A 514 -5.03 -11.01 -0.89
C HIS A 514 -5.24 -11.55 0.55
N ASP A 515 -6.04 -10.86 1.37
CA ASP A 515 -6.39 -11.25 2.74
C ASP A 515 -7.66 -12.10 2.83
N LEU A 516 -8.32 -12.32 1.71
CA LEU A 516 -9.60 -13.01 1.62
C LEU A 516 -9.47 -14.28 0.78
N PRO A 517 -10.39 -15.26 0.96
CA PRO A 517 -10.48 -16.39 0.06
C PRO A 517 -10.62 -15.93 -1.40
N THR A 518 -10.08 -16.74 -2.33
CA THR A 518 -10.40 -16.57 -3.76
C THR A 518 -11.91 -16.72 -3.96
N LEU A 519 -12.48 -16.20 -5.04
CA LEU A 519 -13.92 -16.35 -5.30
C LEU A 519 -14.35 -17.82 -5.28
N ARG A 520 -13.53 -18.69 -5.87
CA ARG A 520 -13.76 -20.14 -5.88
C ARG A 520 -13.61 -20.76 -4.49
N GLY A 521 -12.55 -20.41 -3.77
CA GLY A 521 -12.31 -20.89 -2.40
C GLY A 521 -13.41 -20.43 -1.43
N TRP A 522 -13.90 -19.21 -1.59
CA TRP A 522 -15.00 -18.66 -0.82
C TRP A 522 -16.28 -19.44 -1.08
N ARG A 523 -16.65 -19.69 -2.35
CA ARG A 523 -17.82 -20.52 -2.69
C ARG A 523 -17.76 -21.92 -2.08
N ARG A 524 -16.56 -22.46 -1.87
CA ARG A 524 -16.31 -23.79 -1.29
C ARG A 524 -16.13 -23.81 0.23
N GLY A 525 -15.93 -22.65 0.87
CA GLY A 525 -15.64 -22.56 2.30
C GLY A 525 -14.22 -22.98 2.66
N GLU A 526 -13.25 -22.83 1.76
CA GLU A 526 -11.84 -23.19 2.01
C GLU A 526 -11.24 -22.42 3.20
N ASP A 527 -11.61 -21.14 3.37
CA ASP A 527 -11.21 -20.31 4.51
C ASP A 527 -11.77 -20.84 5.84
N ILE A 528 -13.00 -21.35 5.82
CA ILE A 528 -13.68 -21.94 6.98
C ILE A 528 -12.95 -23.23 7.39
N ASP A 529 -12.58 -24.05 6.40
CA ASP A 529 -11.85 -25.29 6.63
C ASP A 529 -10.41 -25.06 7.11
N TRP A 530 -9.74 -24.02 6.60
CA TRP A 530 -8.45 -23.59 7.13
C TRP A 530 -8.54 -23.15 8.58
N ARG A 531 -9.53 -22.32 8.95
CA ARG A 531 -9.74 -21.92 10.35
C ARG A 531 -9.96 -23.13 11.26
N ARG A 532 -10.74 -24.13 10.81
CA ARG A 532 -10.90 -25.38 11.56
C ARG A 532 -9.59 -26.14 11.71
N ARG A 533 -8.81 -26.28 10.63
CA ARG A 533 -7.52 -26.99 10.60
C ARG A 533 -6.50 -26.34 11.54
N LEU A 534 -6.54 -25.02 11.65
CA LEU A 534 -5.67 -24.24 12.54
C LEU A 534 -6.23 -24.08 13.96
N GLN A 535 -7.36 -24.73 14.27
CA GLN A 535 -8.00 -24.67 15.59
C GLN A 535 -8.45 -23.26 16.00
N LEU A 536 -8.70 -22.39 15.01
CA LEU A 536 -9.26 -21.05 15.21
C LEU A 536 -10.79 -21.09 15.31
N SER A 537 -11.40 -22.23 14.94
CA SER A 537 -12.82 -22.50 15.11
C SER A 537 -13.04 -23.96 15.51
N ASP A 538 -14.16 -24.22 16.20
CA ASP A 538 -14.60 -25.57 16.52
C ASP A 538 -15.51 -26.17 15.44
N ALA A 539 -15.87 -27.45 15.58
CA ALA A 539 -16.69 -28.15 14.59
C ALA A 539 -18.14 -27.62 14.51
N THR A 540 -18.65 -27.00 15.57
CA THR A 540 -19.98 -26.42 15.58
C THR A 540 -19.98 -25.09 14.84
N GLN A 541 -18.99 -24.24 15.12
CA GLN A 541 -18.76 -22.99 14.38
C GLN A 541 -18.52 -23.27 12.90
N GLN A 542 -17.66 -24.24 12.56
CA GLN A 542 -17.40 -24.63 11.17
C GLN A 542 -18.68 -25.01 10.41
N ARG A 543 -19.58 -25.80 11.02
CA ARG A 543 -20.87 -26.16 10.40
C ARG A 543 -21.79 -24.96 10.23
N ALA A 544 -21.86 -24.07 11.23
CA ALA A 544 -22.65 -22.86 11.16
C ALA A 544 -22.13 -21.91 10.05
N ASP A 545 -20.82 -21.74 9.96
CA ASP A 545 -20.15 -20.92 8.94
C ASP A 545 -20.39 -21.47 7.53
N HIS A 546 -20.32 -22.79 7.32
CA HIS A 546 -20.62 -23.42 6.03
C HIS A 546 -22.08 -23.26 5.62
N GLN A 547 -23.01 -23.34 6.58
CA GLN A 547 -24.42 -23.07 6.31
C GLN A 547 -24.64 -21.61 5.90
N ALA A 548 -24.08 -20.67 6.68
CA ALA A 548 -24.14 -19.25 6.35
C ALA A 548 -23.49 -18.95 4.98
N ARG A 549 -22.38 -19.62 4.65
CA ARG A 549 -21.72 -19.53 3.35
C ARG A 549 -22.60 -20.03 2.21
N THR A 550 -23.32 -21.14 2.42
CA THR A 550 -24.26 -21.67 1.41
C THR A 550 -25.36 -20.66 1.09
N ASP A 551 -25.92 -20.03 2.12
CA ASP A 551 -26.96 -19.01 1.96
C ASP A 551 -26.41 -17.76 1.26
N ASP A 552 -25.18 -17.36 1.61
CA ASP A 552 -24.46 -16.27 0.96
C ASP A 552 -24.17 -16.53 -0.52
N VAL A 553 -23.73 -17.73 -0.87
CA VAL A 553 -23.50 -18.13 -2.26
C VAL A 553 -24.80 -18.08 -3.05
N ALA A 554 -25.90 -18.57 -2.49
CA ALA A 554 -27.22 -18.48 -3.13
C ALA A 554 -27.67 -17.02 -3.34
N ARG A 555 -27.44 -16.14 -2.35
CA ARG A 555 -27.71 -14.70 -2.48
C ARG A 555 -26.86 -14.04 -3.58
N MET A 556 -25.59 -14.41 -3.69
CA MET A 556 -24.70 -13.94 -4.76
C MET A 556 -25.25 -14.35 -6.13
N ASP A 557 -25.57 -15.64 -6.30
CA ASP A 557 -26.03 -16.17 -7.59
C ASP A 557 -27.36 -15.54 -8.00
N GLN A 558 -28.26 -15.28 -7.05
CA GLN A 558 -29.49 -14.54 -7.29
C GLN A 558 -29.22 -13.09 -7.74
N ALA A 559 -28.30 -12.38 -7.09
CA ALA A 559 -27.94 -11.01 -7.47
C ALA A 559 -27.30 -10.96 -8.87
N VAL A 560 -26.42 -11.91 -9.18
CA VAL A 560 -25.80 -12.06 -10.50
C VAL A 560 -26.86 -12.33 -11.57
N ALA A 561 -27.75 -13.29 -11.34
CA ALA A 561 -28.83 -13.62 -12.28
C ALA A 561 -29.82 -12.48 -12.49
N ALA A 562 -30.03 -11.63 -11.48
CA ALA A 562 -30.90 -10.46 -11.58
C ALA A 562 -30.25 -9.30 -12.36
N ALA A 563 -28.91 -9.17 -12.30
CA ALA A 563 -28.18 -8.05 -12.91
C ALA A 563 -27.69 -8.32 -14.33
N LEU A 564 -27.50 -9.58 -14.71
CA LEU A 564 -26.89 -9.96 -16.00
C LEU A 564 -27.86 -10.77 -16.89
N PRO A 565 -27.64 -10.77 -18.22
CA PRO A 565 -28.37 -11.67 -19.12
C PRO A 565 -28.22 -13.15 -18.71
N PRO A 566 -29.24 -14.01 -18.91
CA PRO A 566 -29.20 -15.41 -18.47
C PRO A 566 -27.99 -16.21 -18.99
N ALA A 567 -27.55 -15.95 -20.22
CA ALA A 567 -26.37 -16.61 -20.80
C ALA A 567 -25.06 -16.22 -20.12
N GLU A 568 -24.95 -14.98 -19.63
CA GLU A 568 -23.77 -14.47 -18.93
C GLU A 568 -23.75 -14.89 -17.45
N ALA A 569 -24.92 -15.12 -16.86
CA ALA A 569 -25.09 -15.58 -15.49
C ALA A 569 -25.03 -17.12 -15.32
N ALA A 570 -24.99 -17.89 -16.43
CA ALA A 570 -25.10 -19.34 -16.40
C ALA A 570 -23.94 -20.06 -15.68
N ASP A 571 -22.73 -19.52 -15.78
CA ASP A 571 -21.57 -19.95 -15.00
C ASP A 571 -21.46 -19.04 -13.76
N PRO A 572 -21.60 -19.56 -12.53
CA PRO A 572 -21.59 -18.73 -11.32
C PRO A 572 -20.28 -17.98 -11.05
N GLU A 573 -19.13 -18.54 -11.44
CA GLU A 573 -17.84 -17.88 -11.25
C GLU A 573 -17.66 -16.78 -12.29
N LEU A 574 -17.87 -17.08 -13.58
CA LEU A 574 -17.78 -16.07 -14.64
C LEU A 574 -18.84 -14.98 -14.48
N GLY A 575 -20.05 -15.33 -14.07
CA GLY A 575 -21.14 -14.39 -13.80
C GLY A 575 -20.75 -13.41 -12.69
N ALA A 576 -20.12 -13.86 -11.61
CA ALA A 576 -19.62 -12.97 -10.56
C ALA A 576 -18.46 -12.07 -11.05
N LEU A 577 -17.57 -12.56 -11.92
CA LEU A 577 -16.54 -11.71 -12.56
C LEU A 577 -17.19 -10.60 -13.40
N ARG A 578 -18.19 -10.95 -14.23
CA ARG A 578 -18.95 -9.99 -15.04
C ARG A 578 -19.74 -9.00 -14.18
N PHE A 579 -20.28 -9.46 -13.06
CA PHE A 579 -21.00 -8.62 -12.11
C PHE A 579 -20.12 -7.49 -11.57
N VAL A 580 -18.89 -7.81 -11.14
CA VAL A 580 -17.90 -6.81 -10.72
C VAL A 580 -17.44 -5.94 -11.89
N ALA A 581 -17.24 -6.53 -13.07
CA ALA A 581 -16.87 -5.78 -14.27
C ALA A 581 -17.95 -4.75 -14.67
N ALA A 582 -19.23 -5.06 -14.47
CA ALA A 582 -20.34 -4.18 -14.83
C ALA A 582 -20.51 -2.95 -13.93
N THR A 583 -19.73 -2.85 -12.85
CA THR A 583 -19.82 -1.75 -11.88
C THR A 583 -19.43 -0.40 -12.51
N PRO A 584 -19.97 0.71 -11.99
CA PRO A 584 -19.62 2.03 -12.44
C PRO A 584 -18.33 2.57 -11.78
N SER A 585 -17.53 1.70 -11.19
CA SER A 585 -16.22 2.06 -10.65
C SER A 585 -15.26 2.50 -11.76
N PRO A 586 -14.43 3.54 -11.54
CA PRO A 586 -13.51 4.04 -12.55
C PRO A 586 -12.40 3.05 -12.91
N LEU A 587 -12.05 2.17 -11.98
CA LEU A 587 -11.12 1.07 -12.14
C LEU A 587 -11.71 -0.20 -11.51
N ALA A 588 -11.60 -1.34 -12.20
CA ALA A 588 -11.89 -2.65 -11.64
C ALA A 588 -10.66 -3.53 -11.72
N LEU A 589 -10.27 -4.17 -10.62
CA LEU A 589 -9.10 -5.05 -10.56
C LEU A 589 -9.58 -6.49 -10.40
N LEU A 590 -9.12 -7.38 -11.28
CA LEU A 590 -9.35 -8.81 -11.19
C LEU A 590 -8.15 -9.48 -10.51
N PRO A 591 -8.30 -10.13 -9.34
CA PRO A 591 -7.22 -10.90 -8.74
C PRO A 591 -6.71 -12.01 -9.66
N ALA A 592 -5.39 -12.21 -9.71
CA ALA A 592 -4.76 -13.23 -10.55
C ALA A 592 -5.29 -14.63 -10.26
N GLU A 593 -5.51 -14.94 -8.99
CA GLU A 593 -6.08 -16.21 -8.52
C GLU A 593 -7.48 -16.44 -9.09
N ASP A 594 -8.32 -15.40 -9.14
CA ASP A 594 -9.67 -15.48 -9.71
C ASP A 594 -9.64 -15.54 -11.24
N ALA A 595 -8.70 -14.84 -11.87
CA ALA A 595 -8.44 -14.94 -13.31
C ALA A 595 -8.00 -16.36 -13.72
N LEU A 596 -7.39 -17.11 -12.79
CA LEU A 596 -6.95 -18.49 -12.96
C LEU A 596 -7.92 -19.53 -12.37
N SER A 597 -9.00 -19.11 -11.69
CA SER A 597 -9.95 -20.01 -10.98
C SER A 597 -9.27 -20.90 -9.92
N LEU A 598 -8.33 -20.34 -9.16
CA LEU A 598 -7.63 -21.06 -8.09
C LEU A 598 -8.46 -21.15 -6.81
N ASP A 599 -8.28 -22.23 -6.05
CA ASP A 599 -9.02 -22.46 -4.80
C ASP A 599 -8.42 -21.74 -3.58
N GLN A 600 -7.09 -21.57 -3.57
CA GLN A 600 -6.36 -21.28 -2.34
C GLN A 600 -5.94 -19.81 -2.26
N GLN A 601 -6.23 -19.17 -1.13
CA GLN A 601 -5.84 -17.79 -0.87
C GLN A 601 -4.33 -17.62 -0.63
N PRO A 602 -3.77 -16.44 -0.97
CA PRO A 602 -2.36 -16.15 -0.75
C PRO A 602 -2.03 -15.91 0.72
N ASN A 603 -2.93 -15.29 1.50
CA ASN A 603 -2.76 -15.03 2.93
C ASN A 603 -4.04 -15.29 3.72
N LEU A 604 -3.91 -15.78 4.95
CA LEU A 604 -4.97 -15.91 5.93
C LEU A 604 -4.64 -15.01 7.15
N PRO A 605 -5.30 -13.84 7.29
CA PRO A 605 -5.02 -12.90 8.36
C PRO A 605 -5.10 -13.52 9.77
N GLY A 606 -4.26 -13.03 10.68
CA GLY A 606 -4.17 -13.52 12.06
C GLY A 606 -3.43 -14.86 12.21
N THR A 607 -2.74 -15.33 11.15
CA THR A 607 -1.96 -16.59 11.20
C THR A 607 -0.51 -16.35 10.81
N VAL A 608 0.41 -17.04 11.50
CA VAL A 608 1.85 -17.06 11.18
C VAL A 608 2.26 -18.46 10.74
N ASP A 609 1.86 -19.47 11.51
CA ASP A 609 2.13 -20.88 11.27
C ASP A 609 0.93 -21.63 10.68
N GLY A 610 1.21 -22.73 9.97
CA GLY A 610 0.22 -23.69 9.50
C GLY A 610 -0.43 -23.38 8.15
N HIS A 611 -0.86 -22.13 7.89
CA HIS A 611 -1.27 -21.69 6.54
C HIS A 611 -0.04 -21.24 5.72
N PRO A 612 0.07 -21.58 4.43
CA PRO A 612 1.21 -21.15 3.59
C PRO A 612 1.04 -19.69 3.12
N ASN A 613 0.99 -18.75 4.08
CA ASN A 613 0.92 -17.31 3.82
C ASN A 613 2.10 -16.87 2.95
N TRP A 614 1.81 -16.08 1.90
CA TRP A 614 2.80 -15.46 1.03
C TRP A 614 3.75 -16.44 0.34
N ARG A 615 3.33 -17.70 0.15
CA ARG A 615 4.19 -18.78 -0.37
C ARG A 615 3.67 -19.43 -1.63
N ARG A 616 2.42 -19.22 -2.03
CA ARG A 616 1.86 -19.95 -3.18
C ARG A 616 2.41 -19.38 -4.48
N ARG A 617 2.90 -20.22 -5.38
CA ARG A 617 3.30 -19.80 -6.74
C ARG A 617 2.12 -19.93 -7.70
N LEU A 618 2.03 -18.99 -8.64
CA LEU A 618 1.06 -19.03 -9.72
C LEU A 618 1.64 -19.80 -10.91
N PRO A 619 0.79 -20.47 -11.72
CA PRO A 619 1.16 -20.86 -13.06
C PRO A 619 1.57 -19.65 -13.90
N ALA A 620 2.49 -19.85 -14.85
CA ALA A 620 2.82 -18.81 -15.82
C ALA A 620 1.59 -18.46 -16.69
N PRO A 621 1.43 -17.20 -17.11
CA PRO A 621 0.24 -16.76 -17.85
C PRO A 621 0.13 -17.38 -19.26
N ASP A 622 1.23 -17.90 -19.80
CA ASP A 622 1.33 -18.59 -21.09
C ASP A 622 1.38 -20.12 -20.97
N ALA A 623 1.42 -20.67 -19.75
CA ALA A 623 1.44 -22.11 -19.56
C ALA A 623 0.15 -22.75 -20.11
N ALA A 624 0.30 -23.81 -20.92
CA ALA A 624 -0.82 -24.41 -21.66
C ALA A 624 -2.02 -24.81 -20.78
N ALA A 625 -1.76 -25.25 -19.54
CA ALA A 625 -2.80 -25.67 -18.60
C ALA A 625 -3.66 -24.51 -18.04
N SER A 626 -3.10 -23.30 -17.94
CA SER A 626 -3.77 -22.10 -17.41
C SER A 626 -4.22 -21.13 -18.50
N ALA A 627 -3.58 -21.14 -19.67
CA ALA A 627 -3.77 -20.13 -20.72
C ALA A 627 -5.22 -20.03 -21.21
N ALA A 628 -5.93 -21.15 -21.38
CA ALA A 628 -7.31 -21.16 -21.85
C ALA A 628 -8.31 -20.61 -20.80
N THR A 629 -8.15 -21.03 -19.54
CA THR A 629 -8.93 -20.50 -18.41
C THR A 629 -8.71 -19.01 -18.25
N LEU A 630 -7.44 -18.59 -18.25
CA LEU A 630 -7.07 -17.19 -18.15
C LEU A 630 -7.66 -16.38 -19.31
N ALA A 631 -7.49 -16.82 -20.55
CA ALA A 631 -8.05 -16.14 -21.73
C ALA A 631 -9.57 -15.92 -21.60
N THR A 632 -10.30 -16.99 -21.26
CA THR A 632 -11.76 -16.94 -21.14
C THR A 632 -12.22 -15.93 -20.09
N ARG A 633 -11.53 -15.88 -18.94
CA ARG A 633 -11.86 -14.97 -17.83
C ARG A 633 -11.48 -13.53 -18.10
N LEU A 634 -10.31 -13.29 -18.71
CA LEU A 634 -9.91 -11.95 -19.14
C LEU A 634 -10.87 -11.40 -20.20
N ASP A 635 -11.22 -12.20 -21.21
CA ASP A 635 -12.15 -11.79 -22.26
C ASP A 635 -13.54 -11.48 -21.69
N ALA A 636 -14.04 -12.31 -20.79
CA ALA A 636 -15.32 -12.07 -20.11
C ALA A 636 -15.31 -10.75 -19.33
N PHE A 637 -14.26 -10.52 -18.54
CA PHE A 637 -14.12 -9.31 -17.74
C PHE A 637 -14.01 -8.05 -18.64
N ALA A 638 -13.13 -8.10 -19.63
CA ALA A 638 -12.87 -6.99 -20.55
C ALA A 638 -14.11 -6.63 -21.39
N GLN A 639 -14.79 -7.62 -21.96
CA GLN A 639 -16.00 -7.40 -22.76
C GLN A 639 -17.10 -6.73 -21.93
N THR A 640 -17.34 -7.20 -20.69
CA THR A 640 -18.36 -6.59 -19.82
C THR A 640 -17.99 -5.16 -19.43
N ARG A 641 -16.70 -4.85 -19.18
CA ARG A 641 -16.26 -3.46 -18.96
C ARG A 641 -16.54 -2.55 -20.15
N GLN A 642 -16.29 -3.03 -21.37
CA GLN A 642 -16.46 -2.24 -22.59
C GLN A 642 -17.93 -2.01 -22.95
N THR A 643 -18.78 -3.04 -22.86
CA THR A 643 -20.21 -2.94 -23.22
C THR A 643 -20.96 -2.00 -22.29
N THR A 644 -20.71 -2.10 -20.97
CA THR A 644 -21.34 -1.23 -19.97
C THR A 644 -20.87 0.23 -20.07
N ALA A 645 -19.60 0.46 -20.43
CA ALA A 645 -19.10 1.81 -20.72
C ALA A 645 -19.81 2.45 -21.92
N THR A 646 -20.05 1.68 -22.99
CA THR A 646 -20.73 2.15 -24.21
C THR A 646 -22.21 2.47 -23.94
N ALA A 647 -22.89 1.61 -23.18
CA ALA A 647 -24.30 1.82 -22.80
C ALA A 647 -24.51 3.09 -21.97
N ALA A 648 -23.60 3.38 -21.04
CA ALA A 648 -23.66 4.61 -20.22
C ALA A 648 -23.50 5.89 -21.07
N GLN A 649 -22.54 5.90 -22.02
CA GLN A 649 -22.32 7.04 -22.91
C GLN A 649 -23.50 7.29 -23.86
N GLY A 650 -24.17 6.23 -24.33
CA GLY A 650 -25.37 6.34 -25.17
C GLY A 650 -26.61 6.86 -24.44
N ALA A 651 -26.72 6.61 -23.13
CA ALA A 651 -27.79 7.13 -22.30
C ALA A 651 -27.62 8.65 -22.02
N ASP A 652 -26.40 9.09 -21.73
CA ASP A 652 -26.07 10.50 -21.49
C ASP A 652 -26.20 11.38 -22.76
N ALA A 653 -26.06 10.80 -23.96
CA ALA A 653 -26.23 11.52 -25.23
C ALA A 653 -27.70 11.70 -25.65
N CYS A 654 -28.63 10.94 -25.05
CA CYS A 654 -30.06 10.98 -25.34
C CYS A 654 -30.86 11.78 -24.29
N ALA A 655 -30.23 12.15 -23.17
CA ALA A 655 -30.78 13.02 -22.12
C ALA A 655 -30.36 14.48 -22.36
#